data_AF-A0A7C3IVG2-F1
#
_entry.id   AF-A0A7C3IVG2-F1
#
_cell.length_a   1.000
_cell.length_b   1.000
_cell.length_c   1.000
_cell.angle_alpha   90.00
_cell.angle_beta   90.00
_cell.angle_gamma   90.00
#
_symmetry.space_group_name_H-M   'P 1'
#
loop_
_entity.id
_entity.type
_entity.pdbx_description
1 polymer ?
#
loop_
_entity_poly.entity_id
_entity_poly.type
_entity_poly.pdbx_seq_one_letter_code
_entity_poly.pdbx_strand_id
1 'polypeptide(L)'
;MQAHPAFKPLIVLGLLHFATGGSAAVIDWTAGGGAGNQNWSAAVNWVGANTPPLSTDSVRFLSAGAAGAAGTVTNIADAPFGGVIGGIEFLNPTGSFHTTNVAGTLQVNGDLIVNRNQLTSVVASFTGGTLSVGSLLSRGNVHVGYAPTGDPSATVAGTLDLGALTQFSATLTDFNIGVRLLSGANDPDAQGTVTLAPSNTIDATNILVSYTGMFGVAPPQSTLTLGASNTIKADTFTVAGVRGTGQVTLPAGGVLNLSGSSGPAADLLIGYNNANTGYPAVGTMDVSAGTFNATLDDVVIGFHTSKTNGSGTGTLTFRTGTVNANTLTLGLAGTHPVDGAGRGAGTLNLQGGIFNVAGDVILASGTAASTGAINFPSANNVTPAPVLNVAGNVLDGVGVSTFNLQMGTANIAGDFGVDDLYVGIDSRDAAKTALLDVNGTSVLIGSPSRRATVYVGRRTVSSLPVTRGVADFRDAANLTAYIGNLYIGSVTTGGTPDSAAYGTVYLADNNYIDVTTIYMAQSPNAGLTGDSSRLIFGSGTNTVLAGTFTVGRQKGNAQVTIEPGGVLNLGTSAARTSLQVGYNVAINTGSVTTSSFDMTGGSLNAWLSNVIIGHKSGGGAGSATGTFTTGTAGTINALSILLGDSQEGTNLRATGIFNFNGGDLYAGSITKGQYSTASTAFNWNAGALHVGTFGTALVPFNLVNTSAGILAPGAPVGQTDIFGSYTQGQTAQLAIDLAGYAQGSTYDYVTATGTATIDGILHVSSILGFLPNVLDTFDVFRASSITLGSSFQVTDDLGGWFLHQVIDAPGGGAQILRLTYVPEPVSLGILSLGLLALARRRRGA
;
A
#
# COMPACT_ATOMS: atom_id res chain seq x y z
N MET A 1 -68.13 8.65 -14.42
CA MET A 1 -69.44 8.09 -14.81
C MET A 1 -69.59 6.78 -14.05
N GLN A 2 -70.59 6.69 -13.16
CA GLN A 2 -71.09 5.50 -12.43
C GLN A 2 -70.09 4.71 -11.55
N ALA A 3 -70.45 4.12 -10.41
CA ALA A 3 -71.53 4.24 -9.45
C ALA A 3 -71.12 3.34 -8.26
N HIS A 4 -71.40 3.78 -7.03
CA HIS A 4 -71.34 2.95 -5.82
C HIS A 4 -72.42 1.85 -5.83
N PRO A 5 -72.25 0.78 -5.03
CA PRO A 5 -73.13 0.60 -3.87
C PRO A 5 -72.31 0.26 -2.59
N ALA A 6 -72.48 0.95 -1.46
CA ALA A 6 -73.56 0.86 -0.48
C ALA A 6 -73.56 -0.45 0.33
N PHE A 7 -72.94 -0.41 1.52
CA PHE A 7 -73.30 -1.27 2.66
C PHE A 7 -73.56 -0.39 3.89
N LYS A 8 -74.69 -0.66 4.54
CA LYS A 8 -75.27 0.07 5.68
C LYS A 8 -74.45 -0.10 6.97
N PRO A 9 -74.39 0.91 7.86
CA PRO A 9 -73.78 0.78 9.18
C PRO A 9 -74.77 0.20 10.20
N LEU A 10 -74.26 -0.68 11.05
CA LEU A 10 -74.93 -1.10 12.29
C LEU A 10 -74.59 -0.09 13.38
N ILE A 11 -75.60 0.57 13.90
CA ILE A 11 -75.50 1.51 15.03
C ILE A 11 -75.32 0.70 16.32
N VAL A 12 -74.20 0.91 17.02
CA VAL A 12 -74.10 0.66 18.47
C VAL A 12 -73.75 2.00 19.11
N LEU A 13 -74.70 2.51 19.88
CA LEU A 13 -74.66 3.75 20.61
C LEU A 13 -73.81 3.56 21.88
N GLY A 14 -72.55 3.98 21.83
CA GLY A 14 -71.70 4.14 23.02
C GLY A 14 -71.42 5.63 23.22
N LEU A 15 -71.91 6.20 24.33
CA LEU A 15 -71.62 7.56 24.76
C LEU A 15 -70.09 7.78 24.83
N LEU A 16 -69.50 8.43 23.82
CA LEU A 16 -68.21 9.09 23.97
C LEU A 16 -68.45 10.51 24.50
N HIS A 17 -68.02 10.74 25.73
CA HIS A 17 -67.72 12.08 26.21
C HIS A 17 -66.65 12.69 25.27
N PHE A 18 -67.02 13.71 24.49
CA PHE A 18 -66.04 14.59 23.86
C PHE A 18 -65.36 15.40 24.96
N ALA A 19 -64.20 14.93 25.43
CA ALA A 19 -63.25 15.82 26.06
C ALA A 19 -62.80 16.80 24.97
N THR A 20 -63.13 18.08 25.14
CA THR A 20 -62.61 19.17 24.32
C THR A 20 -61.10 19.23 24.50
N GLY A 21 -60.34 18.58 23.61
CA GLY A 21 -58.89 18.77 23.56
C GLY A 21 -58.59 20.24 23.28
N GLY A 22 -57.89 20.90 24.20
CA GLY A 22 -57.45 22.28 24.00
C GLY A 22 -56.61 22.41 22.74
N SER A 23 -56.77 23.52 22.02
CA SER A 23 -55.91 23.86 20.88
C SER A 23 -54.47 23.98 21.36
N ALA A 24 -53.52 23.43 20.60
CA ALA A 24 -52.08 23.62 20.85
C ALA A 24 -51.75 25.12 20.94
N ALA A 25 -51.06 25.52 22.00
CA ALA A 25 -50.60 26.87 22.27
C ALA A 25 -49.10 26.90 22.59
N VAL A 26 -48.51 28.09 22.54
CA VAL A 26 -47.14 28.33 23.01
C VAL A 26 -47.21 28.96 24.40
N ILE A 27 -46.54 28.36 25.39
CA ILE A 27 -46.61 28.75 26.80
C ILE A 27 -45.21 29.10 27.33
N ASP A 28 -45.06 30.23 28.01
CA ASP A 28 -43.76 30.72 28.47
C ASP A 28 -43.51 30.39 29.94
N TRP A 29 -42.31 29.90 30.24
CA TRP A 29 -41.83 29.71 31.60
C TRP A 29 -41.47 31.05 32.24
N THR A 30 -41.98 31.31 33.44
CA THR A 30 -41.72 32.56 34.18
C THR A 30 -41.11 32.35 35.56
N ALA A 31 -41.12 31.12 36.08
CA ALA A 31 -40.72 30.80 37.46
C ALA A 31 -41.44 31.64 38.54
N GLY A 32 -42.71 32.02 38.31
CA GLY A 32 -43.47 32.88 39.22
C GLY A 32 -43.64 32.34 40.65
N GLY A 33 -43.45 31.03 40.88
CA GLY A 33 -43.44 30.40 42.20
C GLY A 33 -42.16 30.62 43.02
N GLY A 34 -41.12 31.23 42.42
CA GLY A 34 -39.83 31.47 43.06
C GLY A 34 -38.99 30.20 43.29
N ALA A 35 -37.85 30.35 43.97
CA ALA A 35 -36.86 29.27 44.14
C ALA A 35 -37.40 28.01 44.85
N GLY A 36 -38.46 28.14 45.65
CA GLY A 36 -39.08 27.05 46.42
C GLY A 36 -40.13 26.23 45.66
N ASN A 37 -40.57 26.67 44.47
CA ASN A 37 -41.54 25.94 43.66
C ASN A 37 -41.20 26.06 42.17
N GLN A 38 -40.39 25.14 41.67
CA GLN A 38 -39.92 25.09 40.28
C GLN A 38 -40.67 24.03 39.45
N ASN A 39 -41.83 23.58 39.91
CA ASN A 39 -42.57 22.47 39.32
C ASN A 39 -43.34 22.91 38.06
N TRP A 40 -43.36 22.05 37.03
CA TRP A 40 -44.14 22.26 35.82
C TRP A 40 -45.64 22.12 36.06
N SER A 41 -46.06 21.33 37.05
CA SER A 41 -47.47 21.20 37.45
C SER A 41 -48.04 22.46 38.11
N ALA A 42 -47.20 23.41 38.52
CA ALA A 42 -47.63 24.63 39.19
C ALA A 42 -47.97 25.73 38.16
N ALA A 43 -49.25 26.05 38.00
CA ALA A 43 -49.74 27.04 37.05
C ALA A 43 -49.06 28.42 37.17
N VAL A 44 -48.65 28.80 38.39
CA VAL A 44 -47.97 30.07 38.69
C VAL A 44 -46.62 30.22 37.98
N ASN A 45 -46.00 29.12 37.54
CA ASN A 45 -44.71 29.14 36.85
C ASN A 45 -44.81 29.38 35.34
N TRP A 46 -46.04 29.52 34.83
CA TRP A 46 -46.32 29.62 33.40
C TRP A 46 -47.16 30.85 33.08
N VAL A 47 -46.98 31.39 31.87
CA VAL A 47 -47.85 32.42 31.29
C VAL A 47 -48.25 31.99 29.89
N GLY A 48 -49.55 32.00 29.60
CA GLY A 48 -50.10 31.61 28.31
C GLY A 48 -51.58 31.21 28.40
N ALA A 49 -52.11 30.68 27.30
CA ALA A 49 -53.51 30.27 27.21
C ALA A 49 -53.86 29.05 28.10
N ASN A 50 -52.88 28.18 28.36
CA ASN A 50 -53.00 26.96 29.15
C ASN A 50 -51.93 26.95 30.25
N THR A 51 -52.32 27.14 31.52
CA THR A 51 -51.39 27.12 32.67
C THR A 51 -51.95 26.21 33.78
N PRO A 52 -51.32 25.04 34.07
CA PRO A 52 -50.11 24.48 33.45
C PRO A 52 -50.29 24.09 31.96
N PRO A 53 -49.19 23.94 31.19
CA PRO A 53 -49.25 23.51 29.80
C PRO A 53 -49.95 22.15 29.61
N LEU A 54 -50.69 21.99 28.52
CA LEU A 54 -51.28 20.73 28.07
C LEU A 54 -50.27 19.91 27.25
N SER A 55 -50.57 18.62 27.05
CA SER A 55 -49.70 17.69 26.31
C SER A 55 -49.53 18.01 24.81
N THR A 56 -50.35 18.91 24.27
CA THR A 56 -50.28 19.41 22.89
C THR A 56 -49.55 20.76 22.77
N ASP A 57 -49.26 21.42 23.90
CA ASP A 57 -48.65 22.74 23.92
C ASP A 57 -47.14 22.68 23.72
N SER A 58 -46.56 23.74 23.18
CA SER A 58 -45.11 23.93 23.16
C SER A 58 -44.69 24.92 24.24
N VAL A 59 -43.64 24.59 24.99
CA VAL A 59 -43.14 25.47 26.06
C VAL A 59 -41.88 26.20 25.64
N ARG A 60 -41.73 27.45 26.07
CA ARG A 60 -40.51 28.23 25.86
C ARG A 60 -39.87 28.66 27.16
N PHE A 61 -38.56 28.48 27.23
CA PHE A 61 -37.69 28.92 28.30
C PHE A 61 -36.87 30.13 27.83
N LEU A 62 -37.22 31.30 28.36
CA LEU A 62 -36.60 32.60 28.07
C LEU A 62 -35.66 33.01 29.23
N SER A 63 -35.32 34.28 29.40
CA SER A 63 -34.45 34.70 30.52
C SER A 63 -35.07 34.54 31.91
N ALA A 64 -36.41 34.51 31.99
CA ALA A 64 -37.12 34.41 33.26
C ALA A 64 -36.90 33.03 33.90
N GLY A 65 -36.51 33.02 35.18
CA GLY A 65 -36.24 31.79 35.92
C GLY A 65 -34.94 31.07 35.56
N ALA A 66 -34.10 31.65 34.70
CA ALA A 66 -32.80 31.08 34.35
C ALA A 66 -31.74 31.34 35.43
N ALA A 67 -30.74 30.48 35.54
CA ALA A 67 -29.63 30.60 36.48
C ALA A 67 -28.42 31.32 35.86
N GLY A 68 -27.57 31.92 36.69
CA GLY A 68 -26.30 32.52 36.26
C GLY A 68 -25.17 31.50 36.01
N ALA A 69 -25.36 30.23 36.35
CA ALA A 69 -24.40 29.15 36.16
C ALA A 69 -25.09 27.89 35.61
N ALA A 70 -24.41 27.18 34.70
CA ALA A 70 -24.86 25.90 34.16
C ALA A 70 -25.05 24.83 35.26
N GLY A 71 -25.98 23.90 35.04
CA GLY A 71 -26.24 22.78 35.96
C GLY A 71 -27.10 23.12 37.19
N THR A 72 -27.35 24.40 37.48
CA THR A 72 -28.31 24.80 38.53
C THR A 72 -29.73 24.46 38.06
N VAL A 73 -30.45 23.62 38.80
CA VAL A 73 -31.86 23.29 38.53
C VAL A 73 -32.70 24.56 38.58
N THR A 74 -33.42 24.81 37.48
CA THR A 74 -34.27 26.00 37.29
C THR A 74 -35.75 25.66 37.10
N ASN A 75 -36.03 24.41 36.73
CA ASN A 75 -37.36 23.92 36.48
C ASN A 75 -37.38 22.39 36.68
N ILE A 76 -38.52 21.85 37.11
CA ILE A 76 -38.71 20.44 37.46
C ILE A 76 -39.95 19.93 36.72
N ALA A 77 -39.75 19.01 35.78
CA ALA A 77 -40.84 18.22 35.19
C ALA A 77 -41.27 17.16 36.21
N ASP A 78 -42.14 17.56 37.13
CA ASP A 78 -42.58 16.77 38.28
C ASP A 78 -43.70 15.79 37.92
N ALA A 79 -43.85 14.72 38.70
CA ALA A 79 -44.83 13.66 38.41
C ALA A 79 -46.28 14.16 38.19
N PRO A 80 -46.81 15.13 38.97
CA PRO A 80 -48.14 15.71 38.72
C PRO A 80 -48.34 16.40 37.36
N PHE A 81 -47.26 16.78 36.64
CA PHE A 81 -47.37 17.38 35.30
C PHE A 81 -47.85 16.36 34.25
N GLY A 82 -47.73 15.05 34.51
CA GLY A 82 -48.16 13.99 33.58
C GLY A 82 -47.12 13.63 32.51
N GLY A 83 -46.01 14.37 32.42
CA GLY A 83 -44.81 13.96 31.69
C GLY A 83 -44.89 14.01 30.16
N VAL A 84 -45.90 14.68 29.57
CA VAL A 84 -46.04 14.81 28.10
C VAL A 84 -46.19 16.28 27.73
N ILE A 85 -45.48 16.72 26.69
CA ILE A 85 -45.56 18.06 26.12
C ILE A 85 -45.48 18.03 24.60
N GLY A 86 -46.05 19.04 23.92
CA GLY A 86 -46.04 19.15 22.46
C GLY A 86 -44.69 19.60 21.88
N GLY A 87 -43.91 20.39 22.60
CA GLY A 87 -42.60 20.88 22.14
C GLY A 87 -41.86 21.65 23.24
N ILE A 88 -40.55 21.80 23.10
CA ILE A 88 -39.71 22.57 24.03
C ILE A 88 -38.76 23.46 23.25
N GLU A 89 -38.72 24.75 23.58
CA GLU A 89 -37.74 25.69 23.04
C GLU A 89 -36.98 26.41 24.16
N PHE A 90 -35.65 26.37 24.12
CA PHE A 90 -34.78 27.21 24.95
C PHE A 90 -34.23 28.35 24.09
N LEU A 91 -34.64 29.59 24.39
CA LEU A 91 -34.37 30.78 23.57
C LEU A 91 -33.85 31.96 24.41
N ASN A 92 -33.10 31.70 25.48
CA ASN A 92 -32.69 32.75 26.41
C ASN A 92 -31.74 33.80 25.78
N PRO A 93 -32.17 35.06 25.58
CA PRO A 93 -31.38 36.09 24.93
C PRO A 93 -30.28 36.71 25.82
N THR A 94 -30.17 36.35 27.09
CA THR A 94 -29.17 36.94 28.02
C THR A 94 -27.95 36.04 28.24
N GLY A 95 -27.95 34.83 27.67
CA GLY A 95 -26.88 33.85 27.90
C GLY A 95 -26.96 33.11 29.24
N SER A 96 -28.04 33.24 29.99
CA SER A 96 -28.26 32.51 31.24
C SER A 96 -28.72 31.05 30.99
N PHE A 97 -28.67 30.21 32.01
CA PHE A 97 -28.73 28.75 31.88
C PHE A 97 -30.06 28.17 32.36
N HIS A 98 -30.59 27.17 31.64
CA HIS A 98 -31.69 26.34 32.14
C HIS A 98 -31.23 24.91 32.38
N THR A 99 -31.55 24.40 33.56
CA THR A 99 -31.45 22.97 33.87
C THR A 99 -32.82 22.46 34.26
N THR A 100 -33.31 21.48 33.50
CA THR A 100 -34.58 20.78 33.69
C THR A 100 -34.34 19.47 34.43
N ASN A 101 -34.85 19.34 35.65
CA ASN A 101 -34.85 18.06 36.35
C ASN A 101 -36.10 17.26 35.96
N VAL A 102 -35.91 16.04 35.46
CA VAL A 102 -36.99 15.14 35.06
C VAL A 102 -37.23 14.11 36.16
N ALA A 103 -38.39 14.15 36.81
CA ALA A 103 -38.70 13.25 37.94
C ALA A 103 -39.02 11.80 37.53
N GLY A 104 -39.23 11.54 36.22
CA GLY A 104 -39.60 10.25 35.67
C GLY A 104 -39.28 10.17 34.19
N THR A 105 -40.31 10.13 33.33
CA THR A 105 -40.15 10.25 31.87
C THR A 105 -40.79 11.54 31.39
N LEU A 106 -40.06 12.27 30.53
CA LEU A 106 -40.59 13.41 29.80
C LEU A 106 -40.66 13.05 28.30
N GLN A 107 -41.87 13.01 27.76
CA GLN A 107 -42.14 12.82 26.33
C GLN A 107 -42.43 14.16 25.67
N VAL A 108 -41.65 14.52 24.65
CA VAL A 108 -41.85 15.68 23.79
C VAL A 108 -42.38 15.18 22.46
N ASN A 109 -43.64 15.46 22.12
CA ASN A 109 -44.28 14.91 20.90
C ASN A 109 -43.80 15.59 19.61
N GLY A 110 -43.33 16.83 19.70
CA GLY A 110 -42.79 17.62 18.59
C GLY A 110 -41.30 17.91 18.77
N ASP A 111 -40.92 19.18 18.62
CA ASP A 111 -39.52 19.57 18.54
C ASP A 111 -38.88 19.86 19.90
N LEU A 112 -37.58 19.56 20.00
CA LEU A 112 -36.69 20.07 21.05
C LEU A 112 -35.67 21.03 20.42
N ILE A 113 -35.75 22.29 20.79
CA ILE A 113 -34.92 23.35 20.22
C ILE A 113 -34.09 24.01 21.32
N VAL A 114 -32.77 24.07 21.11
CA VAL A 114 -31.83 24.81 21.94
C VAL A 114 -31.12 25.83 21.06
N ASN A 115 -31.51 27.09 21.24
CA ASN A 115 -31.12 28.21 20.38
C ASN A 115 -31.58 28.06 18.92
N ARG A 116 -32.64 28.79 18.57
CA ARG A 116 -33.03 29.08 17.20
C ARG A 116 -32.90 30.58 16.94
N ASN A 117 -32.00 30.95 16.02
CA ASN A 117 -31.74 32.34 15.60
C ASN A 117 -31.39 33.34 16.74
N GLN A 118 -31.05 32.89 17.96
CA GLN A 118 -30.66 33.80 19.03
C GLN A 118 -29.18 34.16 18.92
N LEU A 119 -28.89 35.45 19.14
CA LEU A 119 -27.55 36.04 19.04
C LEU A 119 -26.65 35.77 20.25
N THR A 120 -27.18 35.12 21.28
CA THR A 120 -26.46 34.75 22.50
C THR A 120 -26.41 33.24 22.65
N SER A 121 -25.36 32.74 23.28
CA SER A 121 -25.24 31.32 23.59
C SER A 121 -26.38 30.87 24.50
N VAL A 122 -27.10 29.80 24.15
CA VAL A 122 -28.12 29.18 25.00
C VAL A 122 -27.63 27.82 25.44
N VAL A 123 -27.72 27.56 26.74
CA VAL A 123 -27.36 26.27 27.32
C VAL A 123 -28.58 25.68 28.02
N ALA A 124 -28.95 24.48 27.61
CA ALA A 124 -30.02 23.69 28.19
C ALA A 124 -29.44 22.35 28.67
N SER A 125 -29.70 22.01 29.93
CA SER A 125 -29.28 20.75 30.53
C SER A 125 -30.49 19.99 31.05
N PHE A 126 -30.48 18.67 30.91
CA PHE A 126 -31.48 17.78 31.49
C PHE A 126 -30.83 16.84 32.51
N THR A 127 -31.48 16.63 33.64
CA THR A 127 -30.98 15.79 34.74
C THR A 127 -32.06 14.86 35.27
N GLY A 128 -31.65 13.77 35.92
CA GLY A 128 -32.57 12.85 36.60
C GLY A 128 -33.04 11.71 35.70
N GLY A 129 -34.31 11.74 35.30
CA GLY A 129 -35.03 10.65 34.65
C GLY A 129 -34.68 10.39 33.18
N THR A 130 -35.69 10.15 32.34
CA THR A 130 -35.55 9.85 30.91
C THR A 130 -36.22 10.92 30.05
N LEU A 131 -35.63 11.20 28.89
CA LEU A 131 -36.18 12.12 27.89
C LEU A 131 -36.47 11.37 26.59
N SER A 132 -37.65 11.61 26.02
CA SER A 132 -38.06 11.06 24.73
C SER A 132 -38.56 12.18 23.82
N VAL A 133 -38.11 12.22 22.56
CA VAL A 133 -38.50 13.25 21.57
C VAL A 133 -39.06 12.61 20.30
N GLY A 134 -40.23 13.08 19.86
CA GLY A 134 -40.97 12.53 18.74
C GLY A 134 -41.58 11.15 19.03
N SER A 135 -42.24 10.60 18.02
CA SER A 135 -42.84 9.26 18.05
C SER A 135 -42.92 8.66 16.64
N LEU A 136 -43.26 7.37 16.53
CA LEU A 136 -43.48 6.71 15.24
C LEU A 136 -44.65 7.30 14.43
N LEU A 137 -45.63 7.92 15.10
CA LEU A 137 -46.79 8.54 14.44
C LEU A 137 -46.52 10.00 14.04
N SER A 138 -45.52 10.64 14.66
CA SER A 138 -45.17 12.04 14.44
C SER A 138 -43.70 12.22 14.81
N ARG A 139 -42.81 12.18 13.80
CA ARG A 139 -41.37 12.38 13.98
C ARG A 139 -41.12 13.85 14.39
N GLY A 140 -40.36 14.04 15.46
CA GLY A 140 -39.98 15.38 15.93
C GLY A 140 -38.68 15.86 15.28
N ASN A 141 -38.17 17.00 15.74
CA ASN A 141 -36.82 17.45 15.40
C ASN A 141 -36.02 17.81 16.65
N VAL A 142 -34.71 17.62 16.59
CA VAL A 142 -33.79 18.18 17.57
C VAL A 142 -32.89 19.20 16.88
N HIS A 143 -32.87 20.41 17.39
CA HIS A 143 -32.09 21.51 16.83
C HIS A 143 -31.27 22.18 17.92
N VAL A 144 -29.94 22.19 17.76
CA VAL A 144 -29.01 22.76 18.74
C VAL A 144 -28.09 23.73 18.02
N GLY A 145 -28.25 25.03 18.27
CA GLY A 145 -27.57 26.08 17.51
C GLY A 145 -28.01 26.06 16.06
N TYR A 146 -29.26 26.47 15.80
CA TYR A 146 -29.89 26.37 14.49
C TYR A 146 -30.30 27.73 13.94
N ALA A 147 -29.80 28.08 12.76
CA ALA A 147 -30.01 29.38 12.11
C ALA A 147 -30.52 29.23 10.67
N PRO A 148 -31.80 28.89 10.45
CA PRO A 148 -32.34 28.64 9.11
C PRO A 148 -32.71 29.89 8.32
N THR A 149 -32.99 31.03 8.97
CA THR A 149 -33.67 32.18 8.35
C THR A 149 -33.14 33.55 8.77
N GLY A 150 -32.21 33.62 9.72
CA GLY A 150 -31.66 34.88 10.22
C GLY A 150 -30.36 35.29 9.50
N ASP A 151 -30.14 36.61 9.43
CA ASP A 151 -28.82 37.19 9.22
C ASP A 151 -28.28 37.71 10.57
N PRO A 152 -27.77 36.82 11.44
CA PRO A 152 -27.41 37.17 12.80
C PRO A 152 -26.12 37.97 12.85
N SER A 153 -26.05 38.99 13.71
CA SER A 153 -24.81 39.76 13.95
C SER A 153 -23.85 39.10 14.95
N ALA A 154 -24.20 37.93 15.50
CA ALA A 154 -23.38 37.10 16.40
C ALA A 154 -23.63 35.60 16.18
N THR A 155 -22.72 34.74 16.64
CA THR A 155 -22.83 33.28 16.42
C THR A 155 -24.04 32.71 17.14
N VAL A 156 -24.87 31.93 16.44
CA VAL A 156 -26.03 31.23 17.01
C VAL A 156 -25.55 29.95 17.69
N ALA A 157 -25.14 30.08 18.95
CA ALA A 157 -24.57 28.99 19.74
C ALA A 157 -25.59 28.30 20.66
N GLY A 158 -25.74 26.99 20.54
CA GLY A 158 -26.59 26.16 21.40
C GLY A 158 -25.80 25.03 22.05
N THR A 159 -26.06 24.76 23.33
CA THR A 159 -25.52 23.61 24.06
C THR A 159 -26.65 22.80 24.68
N LEU A 160 -26.78 21.53 24.28
CA LEU A 160 -27.70 20.56 24.87
C LEU A 160 -26.90 19.50 25.65
N ASP A 161 -27.05 19.50 26.96
CA ASP A 161 -26.40 18.51 27.84
C ASP A 161 -27.42 17.53 28.42
N LEU A 162 -27.36 16.28 27.95
CA LEU A 162 -28.18 15.16 28.39
C LEU A 162 -27.38 14.18 29.27
N GLY A 163 -26.12 14.46 29.57
CA GLY A 163 -25.20 13.50 30.21
C GLY A 163 -25.62 13.08 31.63
N ALA A 164 -26.49 13.87 32.27
CA ALA A 164 -27.03 13.60 33.60
C ALA A 164 -28.43 12.96 33.59
N LEU A 165 -28.96 12.58 32.42
CA LEU A 165 -30.12 11.71 32.28
C LEU A 165 -29.72 10.24 32.39
N THR A 166 -30.70 9.37 32.63
CA THR A 166 -30.50 7.92 32.57
C THR A 166 -30.59 7.38 31.13
N GLN A 167 -31.50 7.93 30.32
CA GLN A 167 -31.71 7.52 28.94
C GLN A 167 -32.26 8.67 28.09
N PHE A 168 -31.86 8.70 26.82
CA PHE A 168 -32.47 9.52 25.79
C PHE A 168 -32.98 8.65 24.64
N SER A 169 -34.24 8.83 24.27
CA SER A 169 -34.84 8.18 23.11
C SER A 169 -35.35 9.24 22.13
N ALA A 170 -35.24 9.00 20.83
CA ALA A 170 -35.74 9.95 19.85
C ALA A 170 -36.21 9.27 18.56
N THR A 171 -37.33 9.75 18.01
CA THR A 171 -37.79 9.44 16.66
C THR A 171 -37.94 10.74 15.88
N LEU A 172 -36.98 11.03 15.00
CA LEU A 172 -36.72 12.36 14.46
C LEU A 172 -36.75 12.38 12.93
N THR A 173 -37.20 13.46 12.33
CA THR A 173 -36.84 13.74 10.94
C THR A 173 -35.38 14.19 10.92
N ASP A 174 -35.10 15.31 11.59
CA ASP A 174 -33.75 15.89 11.61
C ASP A 174 -33.19 16.02 13.03
N PHE A 175 -31.92 15.63 13.17
CA PHE A 175 -31.08 15.99 14.31
C PHE A 175 -29.95 16.92 13.84
N ASN A 176 -30.17 18.22 14.01
CA ASN A 176 -29.29 19.28 13.54
C ASN A 176 -28.49 19.90 14.69
N ILE A 177 -27.16 19.89 14.55
CA ILE A 177 -26.22 20.41 15.54
C ILE A 177 -25.32 21.43 14.84
N GLY A 178 -25.50 22.73 15.11
CA GLY A 178 -24.72 23.80 14.51
C GLY A 178 -24.98 23.98 13.02
N VAL A 179 -26.22 24.24 12.65
CA VAL A 179 -26.65 24.29 11.25
C VAL A 179 -27.12 25.69 10.88
N ARG A 180 -26.49 26.27 9.86
CA ARG A 180 -26.88 27.52 9.22
C ARG A 180 -27.19 27.29 7.74
N LEU A 181 -28.43 27.53 7.32
CA LEU A 181 -28.87 27.21 5.94
C LEU A 181 -28.63 28.35 4.94
N LEU A 182 -28.73 29.61 5.39
CA LEU A 182 -28.60 30.76 4.50
C LEU A 182 -27.15 31.00 4.06
N SER A 183 -27.00 31.43 2.80
CA SER A 183 -25.74 31.92 2.26
C SER A 183 -25.61 33.44 2.39
N GLY A 184 -24.56 33.89 3.07
CA GLY A 184 -24.21 35.31 3.26
C GLY A 184 -22.70 35.48 3.45
N ALA A 185 -22.22 36.72 3.37
CA ALA A 185 -20.82 37.09 3.47
C ALA A 185 -20.53 37.73 4.84
N ASN A 186 -19.54 37.22 5.58
CA ASN A 186 -18.97 37.85 6.80
C ASN A 186 -19.86 37.92 8.05
N ASP A 187 -21.06 37.35 8.02
CA ASP A 187 -21.87 37.16 9.22
C ASP A 187 -21.34 35.99 10.08
N PRO A 188 -21.61 35.99 11.38
CA PRO A 188 -21.22 34.93 12.31
C PRO A 188 -22.10 33.67 12.24
N ASP A 189 -21.49 32.50 12.45
CA ASP A 189 -22.07 31.20 12.08
C ASP A 189 -23.05 30.60 13.13
N ALA A 190 -23.47 29.35 12.93
CA ALA A 190 -24.15 28.52 13.93
C ALA A 190 -23.16 27.55 14.61
N GLN A 191 -23.36 27.30 15.90
CA GLN A 191 -22.56 26.33 16.67
C GLN A 191 -23.48 25.48 17.54
N GLY A 192 -23.36 24.15 17.43
CA GLY A 192 -24.06 23.22 18.31
C GLY A 192 -23.08 22.39 19.13
N THR A 193 -23.34 22.25 20.43
CA THR A 193 -22.64 21.31 21.31
C THR A 193 -23.65 20.37 21.94
N VAL A 194 -23.51 19.07 21.72
CA VAL A 194 -24.40 18.06 22.29
C VAL A 194 -23.62 17.01 23.07
N THR A 195 -24.06 16.74 24.29
CA THR A 195 -23.66 15.56 25.07
C THR A 195 -24.89 14.68 25.25
N LEU A 196 -24.84 13.44 24.76
CA LEU A 196 -25.93 12.49 24.93
C LEU A 196 -25.94 11.84 26.32
N ALA A 197 -27.08 11.23 26.68
CA ALA A 197 -27.21 10.46 27.91
C ALA A 197 -26.32 9.20 27.87
N PRO A 198 -26.08 8.48 28.98
CA PRO A 198 -25.32 7.23 28.95
C PRO A 198 -25.93 6.14 28.06
N SER A 199 -27.26 6.11 27.92
CA SER A 199 -28.00 5.17 27.07
C SER A 199 -28.88 5.91 26.06
N ASN A 200 -28.69 5.67 24.76
CA ASN A 200 -29.38 6.39 23.70
C ASN A 200 -29.99 5.45 22.65
N THR A 201 -31.24 5.71 22.28
CA THR A 201 -31.89 5.08 21.12
C THR A 201 -32.46 6.18 20.22
N ILE A 202 -31.80 6.45 19.10
CA ILE A 202 -32.16 7.53 18.18
C ILE A 202 -32.52 6.89 16.84
N ASP A 203 -33.70 7.18 16.34
CA ASP A 203 -34.13 6.87 14.98
C ASP A 203 -34.37 8.20 14.28
N ALA A 204 -33.44 8.64 13.44
CA ALA A 204 -33.49 9.90 12.70
C ALA A 204 -33.51 9.61 11.19
N THR A 205 -34.09 10.47 10.37
CA THR A 205 -33.84 10.39 8.91
C THR A 205 -32.47 10.97 8.62
N ASN A 206 -32.20 12.18 9.13
CA ASN A 206 -30.93 12.87 8.96
C ASN A 206 -30.30 13.23 10.29
N ILE A 207 -29.00 13.01 10.42
CA ILE A 207 -28.17 13.57 11.48
C ILE A 207 -27.11 14.46 10.83
N LEU A 208 -27.07 15.73 11.23
CA LEU A 208 -26.16 16.72 10.66
C LEU A 208 -25.40 17.43 11.79
N VAL A 209 -24.10 17.15 11.86
CA VAL A 209 -23.17 17.77 12.80
C VAL A 209 -22.32 18.78 12.06
N SER A 210 -22.69 20.05 12.20
CA SER A 210 -22.19 21.21 11.47
C SER A 210 -22.60 21.26 10.00
N TYR A 211 -23.21 22.37 9.61
CA TYR A 211 -23.44 22.76 8.23
C TYR A 211 -23.50 24.27 8.15
N THR A 212 -22.80 24.87 7.18
CA THR A 212 -22.92 26.31 6.98
C THR A 212 -23.05 26.70 5.52
N GLY A 213 -24.14 27.44 5.25
CA GLY A 213 -24.37 28.16 4.00
C GLY A 213 -23.44 29.37 3.84
N MET A 214 -22.70 29.79 4.87
CA MET A 214 -21.91 31.03 4.86
C MET A 214 -20.56 30.93 4.15
N PHE A 215 -20.10 32.03 3.56
CA PHE A 215 -18.73 32.18 3.06
C PHE A 215 -18.07 33.41 3.72
N GLY A 216 -16.75 33.39 3.89
CA GLY A 216 -16.01 34.53 4.47
C GLY A 216 -15.19 34.20 5.72
N VAL A 217 -15.72 33.34 6.59
CA VAL A 217 -15.16 33.02 7.91
C VAL A 217 -15.20 31.50 8.12
N ALA A 218 -14.21 30.95 8.82
CA ALA A 218 -14.25 29.54 9.22
C ALA A 218 -15.30 29.36 10.34
N PRO A 219 -16.27 28.43 10.21
CA PRO A 219 -17.25 28.22 11.26
C PRO A 219 -16.59 27.69 12.54
N PRO A 220 -17.16 28.02 13.71
CA PRO A 220 -16.83 27.35 14.95
C PRO A 220 -17.16 25.85 14.86
N GLN A 221 -16.37 25.03 15.57
CA GLN A 221 -16.61 23.59 15.60
C GLN A 221 -17.89 23.24 16.35
N SER A 222 -18.75 22.44 15.72
CA SER A 222 -19.90 21.81 16.38
C SER A 222 -19.58 20.38 16.77
N THR A 223 -20.09 19.93 17.92
CA THR A 223 -19.69 18.67 18.55
C THR A 223 -20.90 17.83 18.94
N LEU A 224 -20.77 16.51 18.74
CA LEU A 224 -21.65 15.49 19.28
C LEU A 224 -20.82 14.49 20.08
N THR A 225 -20.97 14.52 21.40
CA THR A 225 -20.39 13.53 22.31
C THR A 225 -21.43 12.46 22.60
N LEU A 226 -21.15 11.24 22.19
CA LEU A 226 -22.03 10.10 22.36
C LEU A 226 -22.05 9.58 23.81
N GLY A 227 -23.05 8.76 24.13
CA GLY A 227 -23.17 8.06 25.41
C GLY A 227 -22.31 6.80 25.49
N ALA A 228 -22.45 6.07 26.61
CA ALA A 228 -21.83 4.75 26.78
C ALA A 228 -22.48 3.67 25.89
N SER A 229 -23.78 3.79 25.59
CA SER A 229 -24.50 2.90 24.69
C SER A 229 -25.37 3.70 23.74
N ASN A 230 -25.17 3.52 22.44
CA ASN A 230 -25.89 4.28 21.41
C ASN A 230 -26.38 3.31 20.33
N THR A 231 -27.70 3.24 20.15
CA THR A 231 -28.32 2.63 18.97
C THR A 231 -28.88 3.75 18.13
N ILE A 232 -28.23 4.04 17.00
CA ILE A 232 -28.58 5.13 16.11
C ILE A 232 -28.99 4.56 14.76
N LYS A 233 -30.20 4.90 14.34
CA LYS A 233 -30.66 4.71 12.97
C LYS A 233 -30.68 6.06 12.29
N ALA A 234 -30.02 6.18 11.15
CA ALA A 234 -29.98 7.36 10.31
C ALA A 234 -29.90 6.94 8.85
N ASP A 235 -30.69 7.51 7.97
CA ASP A 235 -30.50 7.28 6.53
C ASP A 235 -29.26 8.01 6.05
N THR A 236 -29.02 9.22 6.56
CA THR A 236 -27.79 9.96 6.32
C THR A 236 -27.24 10.55 7.62
N PHE A 237 -25.96 10.27 7.91
CA PHE A 237 -25.22 10.89 8.99
C PHE A 237 -24.06 11.71 8.40
N THR A 238 -24.19 13.03 8.43
CA THR A 238 -23.16 13.95 7.96
C THR A 238 -22.41 14.61 9.12
N VAL A 239 -21.09 14.51 9.10
CA VAL A 239 -20.16 15.24 9.98
C VAL A 239 -19.42 16.27 9.14
N ALA A 240 -19.78 17.54 9.32
CA ALA A 240 -19.38 18.70 8.53
C ALA A 240 -19.88 18.67 7.07
N GLY A 241 -21.03 19.31 6.84
CA GLY A 241 -21.57 19.58 5.51
C GLY A 241 -21.20 20.97 4.96
N VAL A 242 -20.99 21.07 3.65
CA VAL A 242 -20.66 22.29 2.89
C VAL A 242 -19.38 22.96 3.39
N ARG A 243 -19.47 23.91 4.31
CA ARG A 243 -18.31 24.64 4.86
C ARG A 243 -18.14 24.41 6.35
N GLY A 244 -18.90 23.46 6.91
CA GLY A 244 -18.97 23.20 8.35
C GLY A 244 -17.66 22.65 8.94
N THR A 245 -17.57 22.73 10.26
CA THR A 245 -16.53 22.09 11.07
C THR A 245 -17.21 21.24 12.14
N GLY A 246 -17.15 19.91 12.01
CA GLY A 246 -17.94 18.98 12.81
C GLY A 246 -17.08 17.92 13.49
N GLN A 247 -17.42 17.57 14.72
CA GLN A 247 -16.77 16.50 15.47
C GLN A 247 -17.79 15.55 16.12
N VAL A 248 -17.55 14.25 15.98
CA VAL A 248 -18.27 13.21 16.72
C VAL A 248 -17.27 12.39 17.52
N THR A 249 -17.56 12.18 18.81
CA THR A 249 -16.71 11.38 19.70
C THR A 249 -17.50 10.33 20.47
N LEU A 250 -16.84 9.22 20.78
CA LEU A 250 -17.36 8.15 21.65
C LEU A 250 -16.52 8.09 22.93
N PRO A 251 -17.14 8.03 24.13
CA PRO A 251 -16.38 7.86 25.37
C PRO A 251 -15.71 6.49 25.44
N ALA A 252 -14.70 6.38 26.31
CA ALA A 252 -13.96 5.13 26.51
C ALA A 252 -14.90 3.97 26.90
N GLY A 253 -14.77 2.84 26.20
CA GLY A 253 -15.62 1.66 26.39
C GLY A 253 -17.06 1.81 25.88
N GLY A 254 -17.42 2.95 25.29
CA GLY A 254 -18.74 3.17 24.72
C GLY A 254 -19.03 2.26 23.53
N VAL A 255 -20.30 2.13 23.16
CA VAL A 255 -20.75 1.39 21.98
C VAL A 255 -21.60 2.30 21.09
N LEU A 256 -21.29 2.32 19.80
CA LEU A 256 -22.11 2.92 18.75
C LEU A 256 -22.53 1.83 17.77
N ASN A 257 -23.84 1.59 17.66
CA ASN A 257 -24.45 0.80 16.60
C ASN A 257 -25.14 1.77 15.63
N LEU A 258 -24.71 1.79 14.36
CA LEU A 258 -25.24 2.65 13.31
C LEU A 258 -25.86 1.84 12.16
N SER A 259 -27.08 2.15 11.77
CA SER A 259 -27.76 1.54 10.61
C SER A 259 -28.74 2.53 9.95
N GLY A 260 -29.36 2.14 8.84
CA GLY A 260 -30.43 2.94 8.22
C GLY A 260 -31.69 3.06 9.09
N SER A 261 -32.45 4.13 8.89
CA SER A 261 -33.76 4.36 9.52
C SER A 261 -34.90 3.80 8.65
N SER A 262 -34.91 4.14 7.36
CA SER A 262 -35.88 3.65 6.37
C SER A 262 -35.42 2.34 5.70
N GLY A 263 -34.12 2.03 5.75
CA GLY A 263 -33.51 0.82 5.22
C GLY A 263 -32.53 0.16 6.19
N PRO A 264 -31.82 -0.91 5.76
CA PRO A 264 -30.84 -1.58 6.62
C PRO A 264 -29.53 -0.80 6.78
N ALA A 265 -29.19 0.08 5.84
CA ALA A 265 -27.89 0.72 5.73
C ALA A 265 -27.99 2.26 5.76
N ALA A 266 -26.99 2.91 6.36
CA ALA A 266 -26.87 4.37 6.44
C ALA A 266 -25.79 4.91 5.51
N ASP A 267 -25.96 6.12 5.00
CA ASP A 267 -24.87 6.89 4.39
C ASP A 267 -24.08 7.63 5.46
N LEU A 268 -22.76 7.51 5.43
CA LEU A 268 -21.85 8.21 6.32
C LEU A 268 -20.97 9.18 5.54
N LEU A 269 -21.20 10.48 5.75
CA LEU A 269 -20.54 11.57 5.03
C LEU A 269 -19.69 12.39 5.99
N ILE A 270 -18.37 12.47 5.79
CA ILE A 270 -17.45 13.17 6.70
C ILE A 270 -16.62 14.18 5.91
N GLY A 271 -16.72 15.46 6.23
CA GLY A 271 -16.06 16.53 5.48
C GLY A 271 -16.64 16.64 4.06
N TYR A 272 -17.97 16.70 3.96
CA TYR A 272 -18.72 16.61 2.71
C TYR A 272 -19.10 18.00 2.20
N ASN A 273 -18.26 18.57 1.33
CA ASN A 273 -18.46 19.88 0.75
C ASN A 273 -19.04 19.79 -0.66
N ASN A 274 -20.36 19.75 -0.74
CA ASN A 274 -21.09 19.68 -2.01
C ASN A 274 -21.39 21.05 -2.65
N ALA A 275 -20.63 22.11 -2.30
CA ALA A 275 -20.81 23.44 -2.85
C ALA A 275 -19.59 23.86 -3.70
N ASN A 276 -19.84 24.64 -4.76
CA ASN A 276 -18.78 25.31 -5.52
C ASN A 276 -18.20 26.48 -4.70
N THR A 277 -17.24 26.21 -3.81
CA THR A 277 -16.79 27.17 -2.79
C THR A 277 -15.31 27.03 -2.46
N GLY A 278 -14.65 28.16 -2.17
CA GLY A 278 -13.24 28.21 -1.79
C GLY A 278 -12.97 27.99 -0.30
N TYR A 279 -13.98 27.66 0.49
CA TYR A 279 -13.88 27.40 1.93
C TYR A 279 -13.99 25.90 2.23
N PRO A 280 -13.28 25.38 3.24
CA PRO A 280 -13.24 23.96 3.53
C PRO A 280 -14.48 23.46 4.31
N ALA A 281 -14.86 22.19 4.13
CA ALA A 281 -15.53 21.40 5.17
C ALA A 281 -14.48 20.60 5.95
N VAL A 282 -14.61 20.52 7.27
CA VAL A 282 -13.71 19.72 8.12
C VAL A 282 -14.53 18.83 9.06
N GLY A 283 -14.63 17.55 8.72
CA GLY A 283 -15.33 16.54 9.51
C GLY A 283 -14.38 15.59 10.22
N THR A 284 -14.61 15.32 11.50
CA THR A 284 -13.88 14.31 12.26
C THR A 284 -14.83 13.42 13.04
N MET A 285 -14.79 12.12 12.79
CA MET A 285 -15.47 11.11 13.60
C MET A 285 -14.41 10.23 14.25
N ASP A 286 -14.18 10.44 15.55
CA ASP A 286 -13.26 9.62 16.35
C ASP A 286 -14.03 8.82 17.38
N VAL A 287 -14.25 7.55 17.05
CA VAL A 287 -14.92 6.59 17.90
C VAL A 287 -13.96 5.50 18.37
N SER A 288 -12.65 5.75 18.29
CA SER A 288 -11.58 4.78 18.60
C SER A 288 -11.47 4.42 20.08
N ALA A 289 -12.10 5.18 20.98
CA ALA A 289 -12.13 4.89 22.40
C ALA A 289 -13.14 3.78 22.77
N GLY A 290 -14.06 3.41 21.87
CA GLY A 290 -15.08 2.40 22.09
C GLY A 290 -15.29 1.49 20.87
N THR A 291 -16.44 0.81 20.85
CA THR A 291 -16.84 -0.14 19.80
C THR A 291 -17.78 0.51 18.81
N PHE A 292 -17.43 0.44 17.53
CA PHE A 292 -18.24 0.94 16.42
C PHE A 292 -18.70 -0.21 15.54
N ASN A 293 -20.01 -0.48 15.57
CA ASN A 293 -20.66 -1.42 14.68
C ASN A 293 -21.53 -0.65 13.70
N ALA A 294 -21.41 -0.92 12.41
CA ALA A 294 -22.22 -0.23 11.42
C ALA A 294 -22.60 -1.09 10.22
N THR A 295 -23.80 -0.84 9.70
CA THR A 295 -24.22 -1.24 8.35
C THR A 295 -24.42 0.03 7.55
N LEU A 296 -23.57 0.25 6.57
CA LEU A 296 -23.46 1.47 5.78
C LEU A 296 -23.66 1.15 4.30
N ASP A 297 -24.23 2.09 3.56
CA ASP A 297 -24.31 2.02 2.11
C ASP A 297 -23.08 2.73 1.54
N ASP A 298 -23.15 4.06 1.40
CA ASP A 298 -22.01 4.87 0.98
C ASP A 298 -21.25 5.46 2.17
N VAL A 299 -19.92 5.26 2.18
CA VAL A 299 -19.01 5.94 3.09
C VAL A 299 -18.15 6.91 2.31
N VAL A 300 -18.39 8.21 2.49
CA VAL A 300 -17.67 9.28 1.78
C VAL A 300 -16.91 10.13 2.78
N ILE A 301 -15.58 10.13 2.65
CA ILE A 301 -14.69 10.88 3.55
C ILE A 301 -13.86 11.85 2.71
N GLY A 302 -14.05 13.14 2.96
CA GLY A 302 -13.37 14.22 2.26
C GLY A 302 -13.84 14.37 0.82
N PHE A 303 -14.98 15.03 0.62
CA PHE A 303 -15.57 15.28 -0.69
C PHE A 303 -15.65 16.77 -1.00
N HIS A 304 -15.32 17.17 -2.22
CA HIS A 304 -15.47 18.56 -2.67
C HIS A 304 -16.05 18.65 -4.08
N THR A 305 -17.12 19.42 -4.29
CA THR A 305 -17.68 19.55 -5.65
C THR A 305 -16.71 20.19 -6.63
N SER A 306 -16.11 21.34 -6.30
CA SER A 306 -15.15 22.09 -7.14
C SER A 306 -14.83 23.47 -6.53
N LYS A 307 -13.77 24.13 -7.05
CA LYS A 307 -13.24 25.48 -6.77
C LYS A 307 -11.84 25.46 -6.16
N THR A 308 -10.96 26.26 -6.74
CA THR A 308 -9.60 26.49 -6.23
C THR A 308 -9.64 26.97 -4.77
N ASN A 309 -8.71 26.47 -3.95
CA ASN A 309 -8.61 26.69 -2.50
C ASN A 309 -9.73 26.06 -1.65
N GLY A 310 -10.81 25.58 -2.27
CA GLY A 310 -11.87 24.86 -1.58
C GLY A 310 -11.47 23.42 -1.29
N SER A 311 -11.97 22.87 -0.18
CA SER A 311 -11.78 21.47 0.12
C SER A 311 -12.93 20.82 0.88
N GLY A 312 -12.94 19.49 0.86
CA GLY A 312 -13.65 18.67 1.83
C GLY A 312 -12.64 17.77 2.51
N THR A 313 -12.48 17.93 3.82
CA THR A 313 -11.48 17.21 4.62
C THR A 313 -12.21 16.36 5.65
N GLY A 314 -12.08 15.04 5.54
CA GLY A 314 -12.75 14.09 6.43
C GLY A 314 -11.77 13.13 7.08
N THR A 315 -12.03 12.79 8.35
CA THR A 315 -11.32 11.71 9.06
C THR A 315 -12.29 10.82 9.80
N LEU A 316 -12.20 9.50 9.56
CA LEU A 316 -12.83 8.46 10.37
C LEU A 316 -11.77 7.66 11.11
N THR A 317 -11.93 7.52 12.43
CA THR A 317 -11.03 6.71 13.26
C THR A 317 -11.85 5.77 14.15
N PHE A 318 -11.55 4.47 14.08
CA PHE A 318 -12.10 3.49 15.02
C PHE A 318 -11.10 2.38 15.31
N ARG A 319 -11.35 1.62 16.39
CA ARG A 319 -10.44 0.58 16.90
C ARG A 319 -11.11 -0.76 17.15
N THR A 320 -12.37 -0.80 17.55
CA THR A 320 -13.08 -2.06 17.80
C THR A 320 -14.45 -2.03 17.15
N GLY A 321 -15.01 -3.22 16.90
CA GLY A 321 -16.28 -3.39 16.20
C GLY A 321 -16.13 -3.77 14.73
N THR A 322 -17.26 -3.88 14.04
CA THR A 322 -17.34 -4.28 12.63
C THR A 322 -18.17 -3.27 11.85
N VAL A 323 -17.58 -2.72 10.79
CA VAL A 323 -18.26 -1.85 9.83
C VAL A 323 -18.43 -2.61 8.53
N ASN A 324 -19.65 -2.70 8.03
CA ASN A 324 -19.94 -3.19 6.68
C ASN A 324 -20.41 -2.00 5.85
N ALA A 325 -19.77 -1.75 4.72
CA ALA A 325 -20.12 -0.71 3.76
C ALA A 325 -20.31 -1.32 2.38
N ASN A 326 -21.18 -0.72 1.55
CA ASN A 326 -21.25 -1.08 0.14
C ASN A 326 -20.12 -0.42 -0.63
N THR A 327 -19.88 0.87 -0.43
CA THR A 327 -18.78 1.60 -1.07
C THR A 327 -17.96 2.42 -0.07
N LEU A 328 -16.71 2.70 -0.42
CA LEU A 328 -15.85 3.61 0.34
C LEU A 328 -15.15 4.57 -0.62
N THR A 329 -15.36 5.88 -0.44
CA THR A 329 -14.69 6.93 -1.21
C THR A 329 -13.87 7.82 -0.28
N LEU A 330 -12.58 7.92 -0.54
CA LEU A 330 -11.64 8.74 0.23
C LEU A 330 -10.99 9.80 -0.66
N GLY A 331 -11.33 11.07 -0.44
CA GLY A 331 -10.72 12.18 -1.16
C GLY A 331 -11.20 12.27 -2.60
N LEU A 332 -12.45 12.66 -2.81
CA LEU A 332 -13.01 12.89 -4.15
C LEU A 332 -13.22 14.40 -4.37
N ALA A 333 -12.77 14.93 -5.50
CA ALA A 333 -13.16 16.28 -5.91
C ALA A 333 -13.44 16.46 -7.39
N GLY A 334 -14.25 17.47 -7.71
CA GLY A 334 -14.49 17.89 -9.09
C GLY A 334 -13.72 19.15 -9.50
N THR A 335 -13.87 19.50 -10.77
CA THR A 335 -13.32 20.71 -11.37
C THR A 335 -14.44 21.54 -11.98
N HIS A 336 -14.48 22.83 -11.66
CA HIS A 336 -15.40 23.77 -12.32
C HIS A 336 -14.68 24.43 -13.51
N PRO A 337 -15.34 24.63 -14.67
CA PRO A 337 -14.70 25.20 -15.85
C PRO A 337 -14.08 26.59 -15.65
N VAL A 338 -14.58 27.35 -14.68
CA VAL A 338 -14.15 28.74 -14.40
C VAL A 338 -13.45 28.87 -13.05
N ASP A 339 -13.94 28.19 -12.01
CA ASP A 339 -13.41 28.35 -10.64
C ASP A 339 -12.23 27.40 -10.34
N GLY A 340 -11.93 26.47 -11.25
CA GLY A 340 -10.83 25.52 -11.13
C GLY A 340 -11.13 24.29 -10.28
N ALA A 341 -10.06 23.57 -9.95
CA ALA A 341 -10.11 22.27 -9.28
C ALA A 341 -10.30 22.42 -7.76
N GLY A 342 -11.22 21.61 -7.23
CA GLY A 342 -11.37 21.39 -5.79
C GLY A 342 -10.35 20.43 -5.22
N ARG A 343 -10.37 20.25 -3.89
CA ARG A 343 -9.56 19.25 -3.17
C ARG A 343 -10.41 18.38 -2.25
N GLY A 344 -10.45 17.07 -2.51
CA GLY A 344 -10.97 16.08 -1.58
C GLY A 344 -9.84 15.52 -0.73
N ALA A 345 -9.98 15.48 0.59
CA ALA A 345 -8.96 14.95 1.50
C ALA A 345 -9.61 13.96 2.49
N GLY A 346 -9.56 12.67 2.15
CA GLY A 346 -10.17 11.60 2.93
C GLY A 346 -9.16 10.75 3.68
N THR A 347 -9.39 10.51 4.98
CA THR A 347 -8.56 9.61 5.78
C THR A 347 -9.41 8.61 6.56
N LEU A 348 -9.10 7.32 6.38
CA LEU A 348 -9.59 6.23 7.22
C LEU A 348 -8.45 5.71 8.09
N ASN A 349 -8.63 5.75 9.41
CA ASN A 349 -7.70 5.21 10.39
C ASN A 349 -8.32 3.97 11.06
N LEU A 350 -7.85 2.79 10.64
CA LEU A 350 -8.26 1.49 11.17
C LEU A 350 -7.26 1.04 12.25
N GLN A 351 -7.50 1.44 13.50
CA GLN A 351 -6.61 1.13 14.62
C GLN A 351 -6.80 -0.29 15.19
N GLY A 352 -7.80 -1.02 14.68
CA GLY A 352 -8.21 -2.38 15.06
C GLY A 352 -9.57 -2.69 14.39
N GLY A 353 -10.26 -3.74 14.83
CA GLY A 353 -11.60 -4.05 14.34
C GLY A 353 -11.61 -4.51 12.87
N ILE A 354 -12.81 -4.54 12.26
CA ILE A 354 -13.02 -5.02 10.90
C ILE A 354 -13.76 -3.96 10.08
N PHE A 355 -13.27 -3.64 8.89
CA PHE A 355 -13.97 -2.86 7.88
C PHE A 355 -14.17 -3.71 6.62
N ASN A 356 -15.42 -3.97 6.24
CA ASN A 356 -15.78 -4.72 5.05
C ASN A 356 -16.36 -3.76 4.01
N VAL A 357 -15.89 -3.85 2.76
CA VAL A 357 -16.41 -3.13 1.60
C VAL A 357 -16.92 -4.15 0.59
N ALA A 358 -18.21 -4.14 0.30
CA ALA A 358 -18.81 -5.09 -0.64
C ALA A 358 -18.51 -4.76 -2.11
N GLY A 359 -18.33 -3.47 -2.42
CA GLY A 359 -17.94 -2.98 -3.74
C GLY A 359 -16.53 -2.39 -3.74
N ASP A 360 -16.38 -1.27 -4.43
CA ASP A 360 -15.09 -0.62 -4.65
C ASP A 360 -14.71 0.35 -3.52
N VAL A 361 -13.40 0.49 -3.34
CA VAL A 361 -12.74 1.58 -2.62
C VAL A 361 -12.15 2.54 -3.65
N ILE A 362 -12.55 3.80 -3.60
CA ILE A 362 -12.06 4.86 -4.51
C ILE A 362 -11.16 5.81 -3.72
N LEU A 363 -9.93 6.00 -4.17
CA LEU A 363 -8.93 6.87 -3.52
C LEU A 363 -8.60 8.07 -4.40
N ALA A 364 -8.51 9.26 -3.80
CA ALA A 364 -7.88 10.45 -4.39
C ALA A 364 -8.38 10.84 -5.80
N SER A 365 -9.68 10.67 -6.06
CA SER A 365 -10.25 10.78 -7.41
C SER A 365 -10.67 12.21 -7.80
N GLY A 366 -10.75 12.42 -9.12
CA GLY A 366 -11.34 13.58 -9.78
C GLY A 366 -10.45 14.82 -9.94
N THR A 367 -9.51 15.11 -9.02
CA THR A 367 -8.50 16.18 -9.23
C THR A 367 -7.11 15.80 -8.72
N ALA A 368 -6.06 16.34 -9.34
CA ALA A 368 -4.67 16.11 -8.93
C ALA A 368 -4.32 16.65 -7.52
N ALA A 369 -5.17 17.51 -6.95
CA ALA A 369 -5.02 18.02 -5.59
C ALA A 369 -5.63 17.09 -4.52
N SER A 370 -6.45 16.12 -4.94
CA SER A 370 -7.15 15.22 -4.03
C SER A 370 -6.20 14.23 -3.37
N THR A 371 -6.50 13.84 -2.13
CA THR A 371 -5.69 12.92 -1.34
C THR A 371 -6.59 11.89 -0.65
N GLY A 372 -6.27 10.61 -0.78
CA GLY A 372 -6.99 9.51 -0.13
C GLY A 372 -6.03 8.61 0.64
N ALA A 373 -6.26 8.41 1.93
CA ALA A 373 -5.37 7.62 2.77
C ALA A 373 -6.12 6.56 3.60
N ILE A 374 -5.63 5.33 3.55
CA ILE A 374 -6.02 4.26 4.47
C ILE A 374 -4.83 3.94 5.36
N ASN A 375 -5.02 4.08 6.67
CA ASN A 375 -3.98 3.88 7.68
C ASN A 375 -4.37 2.76 8.64
N PHE A 376 -3.44 1.84 8.86
CA PHE A 376 -3.49 0.81 9.89
C PHE A 376 -2.35 1.11 10.88
N PRO A 377 -2.50 2.12 11.75
CA PRO A 377 -1.40 2.58 12.57
C PRO A 377 -0.89 1.48 13.51
N SER A 378 0.42 1.43 13.72
CA SER A 378 1.00 0.46 14.65
C SER A 378 0.73 0.85 16.11
N ALA A 379 0.19 -0.07 16.89
CA ALA A 379 -0.03 0.08 18.33
C ALA A 379 0.21 -1.23 19.09
N ASN A 380 0.64 -1.11 20.35
CA ASN A 380 0.88 -2.26 21.21
C ASN A 380 -0.45 -2.93 21.57
N ASN A 381 -0.47 -4.27 21.64
CA ASN A 381 -1.58 -5.05 22.19
C ASN A 381 -2.96 -4.80 21.54
N VAL A 382 -3.01 -4.41 20.27
CA VAL A 382 -4.28 -4.30 19.54
C VAL A 382 -4.83 -5.70 19.25
N THR A 383 -5.89 -6.13 19.94
CA THR A 383 -6.54 -7.42 19.70
C THR A 383 -8.06 -7.26 19.51
N PRO A 384 -8.66 -7.73 18.40
CA PRO A 384 -7.98 -8.30 17.22
C PRO A 384 -7.21 -7.23 16.43
N ALA A 385 -6.21 -7.66 15.66
CA ALA A 385 -5.51 -6.77 14.73
C ALA A 385 -6.49 -6.18 13.70
N PRO A 386 -6.23 -4.98 13.14
CA PRO A 386 -7.13 -4.38 12.16
C PRO A 386 -7.25 -5.25 10.90
N VAL A 387 -8.46 -5.37 10.37
CA VAL A 387 -8.76 -6.10 9.14
C VAL A 387 -9.56 -5.23 8.18
N LEU A 388 -9.09 -5.09 6.94
CA LEU A 388 -9.85 -4.55 5.82
C LEU A 388 -10.15 -5.66 4.84
N ASN A 389 -11.41 -5.84 4.47
CA ASN A 389 -11.83 -6.73 3.39
C ASN A 389 -12.50 -5.91 2.30
N VAL A 390 -12.02 -6.02 1.06
CA VAL A 390 -12.62 -5.38 -0.12
C VAL A 390 -12.99 -6.45 -1.11
N ALA A 391 -14.29 -6.60 -1.39
CA ALA A 391 -14.79 -7.57 -2.35
C ALA A 391 -14.72 -7.05 -3.81
N GLY A 392 -14.71 -5.72 -4.00
CA GLY A 392 -14.40 -5.08 -5.28
C GLY A 392 -12.93 -4.67 -5.39
N ASN A 393 -12.70 -3.56 -6.07
CA ASN A 393 -11.38 -3.03 -6.38
C ASN A 393 -10.94 -1.94 -5.38
N VAL A 394 -9.63 -1.73 -5.26
CA VAL A 394 -9.07 -0.49 -4.71
C VAL A 394 -8.55 0.32 -5.90
N LEU A 395 -9.21 1.44 -6.18
CA LEU A 395 -8.98 2.25 -7.37
C LEU A 395 -8.20 3.51 -7.02
N ASP A 396 -7.08 3.73 -7.73
CA ASP A 396 -6.33 4.97 -7.67
C ASP A 396 -6.96 6.06 -8.55
N GLY A 397 -6.92 7.28 -8.04
CA GLY A 397 -7.37 8.47 -8.72
C GLY A 397 -6.22 9.24 -9.36
N VAL A 398 -6.51 10.44 -9.88
CA VAL A 398 -5.50 11.34 -10.43
C VAL A 398 -4.71 12.12 -9.35
N GLY A 399 -5.14 12.01 -8.09
CA GLY A 399 -4.61 12.73 -6.94
C GLY A 399 -3.35 12.10 -6.32
N VAL A 400 -3.37 11.95 -4.99
CA VAL A 400 -2.37 11.20 -4.21
C VAL A 400 -3.07 10.17 -3.35
N SER A 401 -2.93 8.89 -3.65
CA SER A 401 -3.43 7.81 -2.80
C SER A 401 -2.32 7.19 -1.96
N THR A 402 -2.63 6.84 -0.72
CA THR A 402 -1.66 6.20 0.17
C THR A 402 -2.31 5.04 0.90
N PHE A 403 -1.69 3.87 0.79
CA PHE A 403 -2.10 2.68 1.52
C PHE A 403 -1.03 2.31 2.54
N ASN A 404 -1.34 2.57 3.81
CA ASN A 404 -0.41 2.47 4.91
C ASN A 404 -0.82 1.37 5.91
N LEU A 405 -0.40 0.15 5.61
CA LEU A 405 -0.62 -1.05 6.41
C LEU A 405 0.54 -1.27 7.37
N GLN A 406 0.61 -0.56 8.50
CA GLN A 406 1.71 -0.75 9.46
C GLN A 406 1.56 -2.06 10.25
N MET A 407 0.32 -2.53 10.44
CA MET A 407 -0.03 -3.81 11.07
C MET A 407 -1.40 -4.31 10.59
N GLY A 408 -1.70 -5.59 10.83
CA GLY A 408 -3.02 -6.17 10.51
C GLY A 408 -3.08 -6.77 9.10
N THR A 409 -4.29 -6.95 8.59
CA THR A 409 -4.53 -7.64 7.32
C THR A 409 -5.42 -6.80 6.41
N ALA A 410 -5.07 -6.74 5.13
CA ALA A 410 -5.92 -6.21 4.07
C ALA A 410 -6.08 -7.28 3.00
N ASN A 411 -7.32 -7.70 2.75
CA ASN A 411 -7.67 -8.68 1.72
C ASN A 411 -8.46 -7.97 0.62
N ILE A 412 -7.91 -7.94 -0.59
CA ILE A 412 -8.51 -7.27 -1.75
C ILE A 412 -8.84 -8.34 -2.80
N ALA A 413 -10.12 -8.54 -3.08
CA ALA A 413 -10.56 -9.54 -4.05
C ALA A 413 -10.47 -9.06 -5.50
N GLY A 414 -10.60 -7.75 -5.73
CA GLY A 414 -10.46 -7.11 -7.03
C GLY A 414 -9.09 -6.48 -7.26
N ASP A 415 -9.00 -5.65 -8.30
CA ASP A 415 -7.77 -4.97 -8.70
C ASP A 415 -7.30 -3.98 -7.62
N PHE A 416 -6.00 -3.70 -7.60
CA PHE A 416 -5.37 -2.85 -6.58
C PHE A 416 -4.52 -1.75 -7.22
N GLY A 417 -4.89 -0.48 -7.02
CA GLY A 417 -4.18 0.69 -7.50
C GLY A 417 -3.89 1.69 -6.36
N VAL A 418 -2.62 2.11 -6.23
CA VAL A 418 -2.19 3.17 -5.28
C VAL A 418 -0.96 3.94 -5.77
N ASP A 419 -0.78 5.16 -5.29
CA ASP A 419 0.43 5.96 -5.53
C ASP A 419 1.58 5.59 -4.58
N ASP A 420 1.30 5.42 -3.29
CA ASP A 420 2.28 5.04 -2.26
C ASP A 420 1.82 3.81 -1.46
N LEU A 421 2.75 2.86 -1.25
CA LEU A 421 2.47 1.59 -0.59
C LEU A 421 3.43 1.31 0.57
N TYR A 422 2.85 1.07 1.74
CA TYR A 422 3.58 0.78 2.96
C TYR A 422 2.99 -0.47 3.63
N VAL A 423 3.78 -1.52 3.77
CA VAL A 423 3.35 -2.79 4.37
C VAL A 423 4.35 -3.21 5.46
N GLY A 424 3.92 -3.20 6.71
CA GLY A 424 4.76 -3.52 7.87
C GLY A 424 5.84 -2.48 8.08
N ILE A 425 5.47 -1.33 8.68
CA ILE A 425 6.41 -0.26 9.04
C ILE A 425 6.38 -0.05 10.54
N ASP A 426 7.56 0.02 11.16
CA ASP A 426 7.72 0.39 12.57
C ASP A 426 6.72 -0.36 13.46
N SER A 427 6.69 -1.68 13.30
CA SER A 427 5.80 -2.53 14.07
C SER A 427 6.14 -2.38 15.54
N ARG A 428 5.10 -2.22 16.36
CA ARG A 428 5.23 -2.18 17.81
C ARG A 428 4.83 -3.50 18.47
N ASP A 429 4.48 -4.51 17.67
CA ASP A 429 4.10 -5.85 18.12
C ASP A 429 4.87 -6.90 17.32
N ALA A 430 5.80 -7.60 17.97
CA ALA A 430 6.68 -8.59 17.34
C ALA A 430 5.93 -9.81 16.79
N ALA A 431 4.75 -10.11 17.35
CA ALA A 431 3.97 -11.29 17.00
C ALA A 431 3.10 -11.07 15.77
N LYS A 432 2.91 -9.81 15.35
CA LYS A 432 2.01 -9.45 14.26
C LYS A 432 2.78 -9.16 12.99
N THR A 433 2.29 -9.73 11.90
CA THR A 433 2.74 -9.46 10.54
C THR A 433 1.69 -8.59 9.87
N ALA A 434 2.13 -7.52 9.20
CA ALA A 434 1.28 -6.80 8.26
C ALA A 434 1.15 -7.63 6.97
N LEU A 435 -0.06 -7.96 6.57
CA LEU A 435 -0.36 -8.76 5.38
C LEU A 435 -1.29 -7.99 4.44
N LEU A 436 -0.78 -7.65 3.26
CA LEU A 436 -1.61 -7.24 2.12
C LEU A 436 -1.72 -8.44 1.18
N ASP A 437 -2.94 -8.88 0.92
CA ASP A 437 -3.29 -9.97 0.01
C ASP A 437 -4.19 -9.44 -1.10
N VAL A 438 -3.78 -9.62 -2.37
CA VAL A 438 -4.51 -9.12 -3.54
C VAL A 438 -4.76 -10.26 -4.52
N ASN A 439 -6.05 -10.54 -4.73
CA ASN A 439 -6.57 -11.64 -5.56
C ASN A 439 -7.24 -11.14 -6.85
N GLY A 440 -7.08 -9.85 -7.16
CA GLY A 440 -7.56 -9.23 -8.39
C GLY A 440 -6.75 -9.59 -9.63
N THR A 441 -7.13 -9.06 -10.78
CA THR A 441 -6.43 -9.32 -12.04
C THR A 441 -5.20 -8.44 -12.24
N SER A 442 -5.25 -7.21 -11.70
CA SER A 442 -4.21 -6.20 -11.93
C SER A 442 -3.79 -5.45 -10.66
N VAL A 443 -2.51 -5.12 -10.60
CA VAL A 443 -1.89 -4.28 -9.56
C VAL A 443 -1.19 -3.09 -10.23
N LEU A 444 -1.48 -1.87 -9.78
CA LEU A 444 -0.83 -0.64 -10.22
C LEU A 444 -0.23 0.11 -9.02
N ILE A 445 1.07 0.41 -9.08
CA ILE A 445 1.76 1.17 -8.03
C ILE A 445 2.51 2.36 -8.62
N GLY A 446 2.02 3.57 -8.34
CA GLY A 446 2.53 4.82 -8.90
C GLY A 446 2.33 4.95 -10.41
N SER A 447 2.95 5.97 -10.99
CA SER A 447 2.86 6.30 -12.42
C SER A 447 4.19 6.89 -12.96
N PRO A 448 4.37 6.99 -14.30
CA PRO A 448 5.55 7.63 -14.87
C PRO A 448 5.75 9.07 -14.38
N SER A 449 4.66 9.80 -14.13
CA SER A 449 4.67 11.17 -13.61
C SER A 449 4.79 11.26 -12.08
N ARG A 450 4.54 10.17 -11.38
CA ARG A 450 4.58 10.09 -9.91
C ARG A 450 5.14 8.74 -9.49
N ARG A 451 6.45 8.71 -9.26
CA ARG A 451 7.09 7.48 -8.81
C ARG A 451 6.80 7.22 -7.34
N ALA A 452 6.27 6.03 -7.05
CA ALA A 452 5.86 5.56 -5.74
C ALA A 452 7.04 5.42 -4.77
N THR A 453 6.75 5.53 -3.49
CA THR A 453 7.59 4.99 -2.42
C THR A 453 6.99 3.68 -1.93
N VAL A 454 7.78 2.60 -2.00
CA VAL A 454 7.31 1.26 -1.60
C VAL A 454 8.18 0.66 -0.51
N TYR A 455 7.58 0.41 0.66
CA TYR A 455 8.24 -0.24 1.78
C TYR A 455 7.50 -1.51 2.19
N VAL A 456 8.24 -2.62 2.28
CA VAL A 456 7.72 -3.88 2.80
C VAL A 456 8.65 -4.37 3.90
N GLY A 457 8.19 -4.36 5.15
CA GLY A 457 8.99 -4.72 6.32
C GLY A 457 10.10 -3.72 6.60
N ARG A 458 9.75 -2.46 6.92
CA ARG A 458 10.74 -1.39 7.18
C ARG A 458 10.67 -0.86 8.61
N ARG A 459 11.83 -0.58 9.20
CA ARG A 459 11.95 0.01 10.53
C ARG A 459 12.83 1.25 10.47
N THR A 460 12.26 2.37 10.88
CA THR A 460 12.88 3.69 10.88
C THR A 460 13.11 4.25 12.28
N VAL A 461 12.63 3.55 13.31
CA VAL A 461 12.78 3.93 14.71
C VAL A 461 13.58 2.87 15.47
N SER A 462 14.47 3.31 16.37
CA SER A 462 15.19 2.43 17.29
C SER A 462 14.25 1.82 18.34
N SER A 463 14.70 0.76 19.03
CA SER A 463 14.03 0.12 20.18
C SER A 463 12.63 -0.49 19.95
N LEU A 464 12.14 -0.50 18.71
CA LEU A 464 10.95 -1.27 18.34
C LEU A 464 11.25 -2.78 18.21
N PRO A 465 10.25 -3.65 18.40
CA PRO A 465 10.37 -5.09 18.15
C PRO A 465 10.61 -5.40 16.66
N VAL A 466 10.68 -6.70 16.35
CA VAL A 466 10.80 -7.18 14.97
C VAL A 466 9.63 -6.65 14.14
N THR A 467 9.93 -6.06 12.98
CA THR A 467 8.93 -5.61 12.01
C THR A 467 8.80 -6.60 10.87
N ARG A 468 7.57 -7.00 10.54
CA ARG A 468 7.27 -7.96 9.45
C ARG A 468 6.20 -7.39 8.53
N GLY A 469 6.48 -7.40 7.23
CA GLY A 469 5.52 -7.04 6.18
C GLY A 469 5.50 -8.08 5.07
N VAL A 470 4.30 -8.41 4.59
CA VAL A 470 4.07 -9.31 3.46
C VAL A 470 3.14 -8.61 2.48
N ALA A 471 3.61 -8.37 1.27
CA ALA A 471 2.80 -7.96 0.13
C ALA A 471 2.66 -9.15 -0.81
N ASP A 472 1.45 -9.65 -0.98
CA ASP A 472 1.14 -10.82 -1.78
C ASP A 472 0.31 -10.43 -3.00
N PHE A 473 0.92 -10.55 -4.17
CA PHE A 473 0.30 -10.28 -5.46
C PHE A 473 0.29 -11.52 -6.36
N ARG A 474 0.57 -12.72 -5.82
CA ARG A 474 0.80 -13.93 -6.62
C ARG A 474 -0.44 -14.36 -7.42
N ASP A 475 -1.62 -14.02 -6.92
CA ASP A 475 -2.89 -14.38 -7.55
C ASP A 475 -3.31 -13.35 -8.60
N ALA A 476 -2.56 -12.25 -8.75
CA ALA A 476 -2.74 -11.29 -9.83
C ALA A 476 -2.04 -11.73 -11.13
N ALA A 477 -2.69 -11.43 -12.26
CA ALA A 477 -2.14 -11.73 -13.57
C ALA A 477 -1.05 -10.72 -13.99
N ASN A 478 -1.22 -9.45 -13.62
CA ASN A 478 -0.33 -8.36 -14.03
C ASN A 478 -0.05 -7.38 -12.89
N LEU A 479 1.20 -6.96 -12.75
CA LEU A 479 1.60 -5.83 -11.91
C LEU A 479 2.42 -4.83 -12.71
N THR A 480 2.04 -3.56 -12.64
CA THR A 480 2.80 -2.44 -13.20
C THR A 480 3.18 -1.50 -12.07
N ALA A 481 4.46 -1.16 -11.95
CA ALA A 481 4.94 -0.28 -10.91
C ALA A 481 5.99 0.71 -11.40
N TYR A 482 5.81 1.98 -11.02
CA TYR A 482 6.78 3.06 -11.23
C TYR A 482 7.24 3.54 -9.86
N ILE A 483 8.44 3.14 -9.46
CA ILE A 483 8.90 3.26 -8.08
C ILE A 483 10.15 4.14 -8.02
N GLY A 484 10.21 5.06 -7.06
CA GLY A 484 11.44 5.76 -6.72
C GLY A 484 12.40 4.78 -6.05
N ASN A 485 12.04 4.31 -4.86
CA ASN A 485 12.82 3.32 -4.12
C ASN A 485 11.93 2.19 -3.60
N LEU A 486 12.38 0.94 -3.83
CA LEU A 486 11.77 -0.25 -3.26
C LEU A 486 12.66 -0.77 -2.11
N TYR A 487 12.12 -0.78 -0.89
CA TYR A 487 12.79 -1.37 0.27
C TYR A 487 12.04 -2.60 0.75
N ILE A 488 12.73 -3.74 0.81
CA ILE A 488 12.18 -5.02 1.29
C ILE A 488 13.04 -5.50 2.45
N GLY A 489 12.53 -5.42 3.68
CA GLY A 489 13.31 -5.67 4.89
C GLY A 489 14.39 -4.60 5.07
N SER A 490 14.10 -3.53 5.78
CA SER A 490 15.12 -2.48 5.98
C SER A 490 15.07 -1.88 7.37
N VAL A 491 16.25 -1.57 7.90
CA VAL A 491 16.46 -0.83 9.13
C VAL A 491 17.29 0.41 8.79
N THR A 492 16.79 1.61 9.11
CA THR A 492 17.55 2.87 8.86
C THR A 492 18.20 3.46 10.11
N THR A 493 17.82 2.98 11.30
CA THR A 493 18.29 3.48 12.60
C THR A 493 18.61 2.32 13.53
N GLY A 494 19.53 2.50 14.48
CA GLY A 494 19.78 1.47 15.51
C GLY A 494 21.12 1.56 16.24
N GLY A 495 21.15 1.00 17.46
CA GLY A 495 22.35 0.70 18.25
C GLY A 495 22.51 -0.82 18.43
N THR A 496 23.27 -1.28 19.42
CA THR A 496 23.42 -2.72 19.72
C THR A 496 22.93 -2.99 21.14
N PRO A 497 21.98 -3.93 21.38
CA PRO A 497 21.22 -4.74 20.42
C PRO A 497 20.05 -3.96 19.80
N ASP A 498 19.63 -4.37 18.60
CA ASP A 498 18.49 -3.78 17.91
C ASP A 498 17.72 -4.85 17.11
N SER A 499 16.42 -4.66 16.93
CA SER A 499 15.54 -5.69 16.35
C SER A 499 15.63 -5.77 14.83
N ALA A 500 15.22 -6.90 14.25
CA ALA A 500 15.24 -7.09 12.81
C ALA A 500 14.01 -6.46 12.10
N ALA A 501 14.12 -6.28 10.78
CA ALA A 501 12.99 -5.98 9.91
C ALA A 501 13.02 -6.94 8.71
N TYR A 502 11.88 -7.56 8.40
CA TYR A 502 11.74 -8.56 7.34
C TYR A 502 10.58 -8.21 6.42
N GLY A 503 10.85 -8.20 5.12
CA GLY A 503 9.85 -8.02 4.08
C GLY A 503 9.77 -9.25 3.17
N THR A 504 8.56 -9.62 2.80
CA THR A 504 8.31 -10.62 1.74
C THR A 504 7.41 -10.00 0.68
N VAL A 505 7.82 -10.08 -0.57
CA VAL A 505 7.02 -9.64 -1.73
C VAL A 505 6.85 -10.82 -2.67
N TYR A 506 5.61 -11.22 -2.90
CA TYR A 506 5.24 -12.10 -4.01
C TYR A 506 4.69 -11.24 -5.13
N LEU A 507 5.30 -11.35 -6.30
CA LEU A 507 4.88 -10.61 -7.48
C LEU A 507 3.83 -11.40 -8.27
N ALA A 508 3.08 -10.69 -9.12
CA ALA A 508 2.11 -11.25 -10.06
C ALA A 508 2.78 -12.19 -11.07
N ASP A 509 2.01 -12.86 -11.93
CA ASP A 509 2.61 -13.66 -13.02
C ASP A 509 3.43 -12.81 -13.98
N ASN A 510 2.88 -11.68 -14.42
CA ASN A 510 3.55 -10.75 -15.32
C ASN A 510 3.82 -9.41 -14.62
N ASN A 511 5.05 -8.92 -14.69
CA ASN A 511 5.46 -7.72 -13.96
C ASN A 511 6.20 -6.75 -14.87
N TYR A 512 5.86 -5.47 -14.78
CA TYR A 512 6.65 -4.36 -15.28
C TYR A 512 7.00 -3.43 -14.12
N ILE A 513 8.27 -3.38 -13.75
CA ILE A 513 8.77 -2.58 -12.63
C ILE A 513 9.85 -1.63 -13.16
N ASP A 514 9.51 -0.36 -13.27
CA ASP A 514 10.47 0.71 -13.46
C ASP A 514 10.82 1.27 -12.09
N VAL A 515 12.08 1.12 -11.65
CA VAL A 515 12.53 1.47 -10.30
C VAL A 515 13.93 2.10 -10.30
N THR A 516 14.17 3.15 -9.50
CA THR A 516 15.53 3.71 -9.42
C THR A 516 16.45 2.75 -8.67
N THR A 517 15.99 2.23 -7.53
CA THR A 517 16.78 1.31 -6.71
C THR A 517 15.93 0.31 -5.94
N ILE A 518 16.40 -0.93 -5.89
CA ILE A 518 15.88 -1.99 -5.03
C ILE A 518 16.92 -2.30 -3.94
N TYR A 519 16.52 -2.15 -2.69
CA TYR A 519 17.32 -2.53 -1.52
C TYR A 519 16.61 -3.59 -0.70
N MET A 520 17.23 -4.76 -0.60
CA MET A 520 16.75 -5.87 0.22
C MET A 520 17.63 -6.10 1.45
N ALA A 521 16.98 -6.31 2.59
CA ALA A 521 17.62 -6.59 3.88
C ALA A 521 18.70 -5.55 4.27
N GLN A 522 18.48 -4.26 3.99
CA GLN A 522 19.45 -3.24 4.38
C GLN A 522 19.42 -3.03 5.90
N SER A 523 20.51 -3.36 6.60
CA SER A 523 20.66 -3.11 8.03
C SER A 523 22.06 -2.65 8.42
N PRO A 524 22.27 -1.35 8.72
CA PRO A 524 23.56 -0.84 9.17
C PRO A 524 23.85 -1.23 10.62
N ASN A 525 22.82 -1.37 11.46
CA ASN A 525 22.97 -1.40 12.91
C ASN A 525 22.57 -2.76 13.53
N ALA A 526 21.42 -3.32 13.16
CA ALA A 526 20.94 -4.60 13.69
C ALA A 526 21.57 -5.80 12.96
N GLY A 527 22.06 -6.81 13.69
CA GLY A 527 22.46 -8.09 13.10
C GLY A 527 21.22 -8.92 12.77
N LEU A 528 20.96 -9.19 11.49
CA LEU A 528 19.77 -9.95 11.07
C LEU A 528 20.12 -11.45 11.05
N THR A 529 20.02 -12.12 12.19
CA THR A 529 20.21 -13.58 12.28
C THR A 529 18.87 -14.30 12.36
N GLY A 530 18.66 -15.31 11.50
CA GLY A 530 17.56 -16.29 11.63
C GLY A 530 16.45 -16.24 10.57
N ASP A 531 16.32 -15.16 9.80
CA ASP A 531 15.30 -15.02 8.74
C ASP A 531 15.84 -14.16 7.57
N SER A 532 15.19 -14.22 6.41
CA SER A 532 15.59 -13.52 5.19
C SER A 532 14.44 -12.72 4.59
N SER A 533 14.75 -11.54 4.06
CA SER A 533 13.78 -10.80 3.24
C SER A 533 13.68 -11.43 1.85
N ARG A 534 12.48 -11.52 1.28
CA ARG A 534 12.22 -12.31 0.08
C ARG A 534 11.56 -11.46 -1.00
N LEU A 535 12.00 -11.63 -2.23
CA LEU A 535 11.32 -11.16 -3.44
C LEU A 535 11.16 -12.34 -4.38
N ILE A 536 9.91 -12.66 -4.73
CA ILE A 536 9.57 -13.81 -5.55
C ILE A 536 8.91 -13.28 -6.83
N PHE A 537 9.54 -13.53 -7.98
CA PHE A 537 9.00 -13.24 -9.30
C PHE A 537 8.00 -14.33 -9.72
N GLY A 538 6.91 -13.95 -10.37
CA GLY A 538 5.90 -14.89 -10.84
C GLY A 538 6.31 -15.69 -12.07
N SER A 539 5.41 -16.57 -12.51
CA SER A 539 5.67 -17.61 -13.52
C SER A 539 5.67 -17.10 -14.97
N GLY A 540 5.25 -15.85 -15.20
CA GLY A 540 5.18 -15.21 -16.51
C GLY A 540 6.40 -14.33 -16.83
N THR A 541 6.15 -13.21 -17.51
CA THR A 541 7.21 -12.27 -17.90
C THR A 541 7.43 -11.19 -16.85
N ASN A 542 8.64 -11.10 -16.32
CA ASN A 542 9.04 -10.15 -15.30
C ASN A 542 10.05 -9.18 -15.89
N THR A 543 9.70 -7.92 -16.10
CA THR A 543 10.61 -6.87 -16.60
C THR A 543 10.93 -5.90 -15.47
N VAL A 544 12.21 -5.78 -15.14
CA VAL A 544 12.70 -4.87 -14.11
C VAL A 544 13.73 -3.91 -14.72
N LEU A 545 13.38 -2.63 -14.78
CA LEU A 545 14.27 -1.56 -15.18
C LEU A 545 14.79 -0.90 -13.90
N ALA A 546 15.96 -1.34 -13.44
CA ALA A 546 16.58 -0.88 -12.19
C ALA A 546 17.94 -0.23 -12.44
N GLY A 547 18.22 0.90 -11.79
CA GLY A 547 19.59 1.42 -11.73
C GLY A 547 20.50 0.52 -10.88
N THR A 548 20.05 0.22 -9.66
CA THR A 548 20.75 -0.68 -8.74
C THR A 548 19.79 -1.69 -8.12
N PHE A 549 20.24 -2.94 -8.02
CA PHE A 549 19.55 -4.02 -7.32
C PHE A 549 20.50 -4.68 -6.33
N THR A 550 20.28 -4.46 -5.03
CA THR A 550 21.06 -5.08 -3.96
C THR A 550 20.24 -6.12 -3.20
N VAL A 551 20.74 -7.36 -3.20
CA VAL A 551 20.19 -8.51 -2.47
C VAL A 551 21.06 -8.78 -1.25
N GLY A 552 20.60 -8.35 -0.09
CA GLY A 552 21.35 -8.48 1.17
C GLY A 552 22.42 -7.41 1.28
N ARG A 553 22.09 -6.34 2.01
CA ARG A 553 22.97 -5.18 2.18
C ARG A 553 23.39 -5.04 3.63
N GLN A 554 24.68 -4.77 3.87
CA GLN A 554 25.24 -4.63 5.23
C GLN A 554 25.02 -5.92 6.04
N LYS A 555 24.29 -5.87 7.18
CA LYS A 555 24.12 -7.00 8.10
C LYS A 555 22.90 -7.89 7.80
N GLY A 556 22.28 -7.77 6.63
CA GLY A 556 21.02 -8.45 6.33
C GLY A 556 21.04 -9.52 5.27
N ASN A 557 20.18 -10.53 5.48
CA ASN A 557 20.01 -11.67 4.58
C ASN A 557 18.79 -11.49 3.67
N ALA A 558 18.97 -11.72 2.37
CA ALA A 558 17.89 -11.65 1.40
C ALA A 558 17.94 -12.79 0.38
N GLN A 559 16.77 -13.12 -0.16
CA GLN A 559 16.60 -14.13 -1.19
C GLN A 559 15.74 -13.57 -2.32
N VAL A 560 16.21 -13.73 -3.55
CA VAL A 560 15.44 -13.50 -4.76
C VAL A 560 15.24 -14.83 -5.46
N THR A 561 14.01 -15.17 -5.79
CA THR A 561 13.64 -16.37 -6.54
C THR A 561 12.67 -16.04 -7.67
N ILE A 562 12.51 -16.97 -8.61
CA ILE A 562 11.48 -16.92 -9.65
C ILE A 562 10.69 -18.23 -9.64
N GLU A 563 9.38 -18.13 -9.83
CA GLU A 563 8.53 -19.31 -9.96
C GLU A 563 8.85 -20.10 -11.23
N PRO A 564 8.58 -21.41 -11.26
CA PRO A 564 8.82 -22.27 -12.41
C PRO A 564 8.23 -21.71 -13.72
N GLY A 565 9.04 -21.66 -14.78
CA GLY A 565 8.63 -21.16 -16.10
C GLY A 565 8.79 -19.65 -16.30
N GLY A 566 9.08 -18.89 -15.25
CA GLY A 566 9.22 -17.44 -15.33
C GLY A 566 10.39 -16.96 -16.20
N VAL A 567 10.22 -15.78 -16.79
CA VAL A 567 11.29 -15.06 -17.51
C VAL A 567 11.57 -13.77 -16.76
N LEU A 568 12.82 -13.54 -16.34
CA LEU A 568 13.27 -12.26 -15.79
C LEU A 568 14.08 -11.48 -16.83
N ASN A 569 13.59 -10.31 -17.23
CA ASN A 569 14.28 -9.32 -18.02
C ASN A 569 14.80 -8.21 -17.10
N LEU A 570 16.12 -8.07 -16.97
CA LEU A 570 16.75 -7.11 -16.05
C LEU A 570 17.60 -6.08 -16.80
N GLY A 571 17.16 -4.82 -16.78
CA GLY A 571 17.84 -3.72 -17.47
C GLY A 571 17.74 -3.78 -19.00
N THR A 572 18.39 -2.83 -19.67
CA THR A 572 18.47 -2.75 -21.14
C THR A 572 19.89 -2.42 -21.58
N SER A 573 20.19 -2.55 -22.87
CA SER A 573 21.50 -2.17 -23.44
C SER A 573 21.84 -0.70 -23.22
N ALA A 574 20.83 0.19 -23.17
CA ALA A 574 20.98 1.62 -22.89
C ALA A 574 20.99 1.96 -21.39
N ALA A 575 20.37 1.12 -20.55
CA ALA A 575 20.25 1.33 -19.11
C ALA A 575 20.52 0.01 -18.37
N ARG A 576 21.81 -0.25 -18.12
CA ARG A 576 22.28 -1.49 -17.47
C ARG A 576 22.06 -1.45 -15.95
N THR A 577 21.67 -2.57 -15.37
CA THR A 577 21.48 -2.71 -13.92
C THR A 577 22.81 -3.02 -13.22
N SER A 578 23.13 -2.34 -12.12
CA SER A 578 24.17 -2.78 -11.19
C SER A 578 23.58 -3.80 -10.21
N LEU A 579 24.07 -5.04 -10.21
CA LEU A 579 23.58 -6.12 -9.36
C LEU A 579 24.58 -6.45 -8.24
N GLN A 580 24.10 -6.55 -7.02
CA GLN A 580 24.91 -6.82 -5.84
C GLN A 580 24.23 -7.91 -5.00
N VAL A 581 24.95 -8.99 -4.66
CA VAL A 581 24.42 -10.11 -3.87
C VAL A 581 25.34 -10.38 -2.70
N GLY A 582 24.84 -10.30 -1.46
CA GLY A 582 25.65 -10.43 -0.25
C GLY A 582 26.65 -9.29 -0.12
N TYR A 583 26.16 -8.05 -0.09
CA TYR A 583 26.95 -6.81 -0.16
C TYR A 583 27.09 -6.14 1.21
N ASN A 584 28.09 -6.55 1.99
CA ASN A 584 28.34 -6.06 3.34
C ASN A 584 29.32 -4.88 3.33
N VAL A 585 28.79 -3.65 3.38
CA VAL A 585 29.59 -2.41 3.36
C VAL A 585 29.56 -1.63 4.68
N ALA A 586 30.71 -1.07 5.08
CA ALA A 586 30.94 -0.12 6.21
C ALA A 586 31.04 -0.67 7.66
N ILE A 587 31.73 0.12 8.51
CA ILE A 587 32.07 0.09 9.97
C ILE A 587 32.04 -1.27 10.71
N ASN A 588 33.22 -1.89 10.88
CA ASN A 588 33.53 -2.94 11.88
C ASN A 588 32.40 -3.97 12.15
N THR A 589 31.72 -4.46 11.11
CA THR A 589 30.60 -5.39 11.29
C THR A 589 31.08 -6.78 11.70
N GLY A 590 30.59 -7.28 12.84
CA GLY A 590 30.75 -8.67 13.28
C GLY A 590 29.70 -9.64 12.71
N SER A 591 28.83 -9.18 11.80
CA SER A 591 27.68 -9.95 11.29
C SER A 591 28.01 -10.76 10.03
N VAL A 592 27.32 -11.88 9.86
CA VAL A 592 27.37 -12.74 8.67
C VAL A 592 26.21 -12.37 7.76
N THR A 593 26.51 -11.98 6.53
CA THR A 593 25.54 -11.68 5.47
C THR A 593 25.50 -12.86 4.52
N THR A 594 24.36 -13.52 4.39
CA THR A 594 24.16 -14.64 3.45
C THR A 594 22.99 -14.31 2.56
N SER A 595 23.19 -14.23 1.24
CA SER A 595 22.13 -13.83 0.32
C SER A 595 22.23 -14.52 -1.03
N SER A 596 21.07 -14.75 -1.65
CA SER A 596 20.96 -15.51 -2.89
C SER A 596 20.11 -14.80 -3.94
N PHE A 597 20.56 -14.87 -5.19
CA PHE A 597 19.80 -14.54 -6.38
C PHE A 597 19.67 -15.83 -7.20
N ASP A 598 18.51 -16.48 -7.15
CA ASP A 598 18.31 -17.84 -7.65
C ASP A 598 17.25 -17.89 -8.76
N MET A 599 17.71 -18.09 -9.99
CA MET A 599 16.88 -18.15 -11.18
C MET A 599 16.64 -19.58 -11.67
N THR A 600 16.87 -20.60 -10.83
CA THR A 600 16.71 -22.02 -11.23
C THR A 600 15.30 -22.38 -11.71
N GLY A 601 14.27 -21.65 -11.27
CA GLY A 601 12.89 -21.83 -11.72
C GLY A 601 12.63 -21.32 -13.15
N GLY A 602 13.47 -20.45 -13.70
CA GLY A 602 13.15 -19.68 -14.90
C GLY A 602 14.33 -19.42 -15.82
N SER A 603 14.16 -18.42 -16.70
CA SER A 603 15.23 -17.90 -17.56
C SER A 603 15.56 -16.45 -17.21
N LEU A 604 16.80 -16.04 -17.45
CA LEU A 604 17.28 -14.68 -17.15
C LEU A 604 17.84 -14.03 -18.41
N ASN A 605 17.23 -12.92 -18.82
CA ASN A 605 17.77 -12.01 -19.82
C ASN A 605 18.22 -10.73 -19.13
N ALA A 606 19.52 -10.42 -19.12
CA ALA A 606 20.02 -9.32 -18.31
C ALA A 606 21.06 -8.46 -19.03
N TRP A 607 20.91 -7.15 -18.90
CA TRP A 607 21.93 -6.16 -19.25
C TRP A 607 22.49 -5.57 -17.97
N LEU A 608 23.65 -6.08 -17.55
CA LEU A 608 24.27 -5.76 -16.28
C LEU A 608 25.49 -4.87 -16.48
N SER A 609 25.70 -3.93 -15.57
CA SER A 609 26.94 -3.17 -15.48
C SER A 609 27.93 -3.99 -14.65
N ASN A 610 28.03 -3.67 -13.36
CA ASN A 610 28.84 -4.43 -12.42
C ASN A 610 27.97 -5.45 -11.70
N VAL A 611 28.43 -6.69 -11.65
CA VAL A 611 27.86 -7.75 -10.83
C VAL A 611 28.83 -8.05 -9.72
N ILE A 612 28.42 -7.83 -8.48
CA ILE A 612 29.26 -8.07 -7.29
C ILE A 612 28.59 -9.15 -6.44
N ILE A 613 29.29 -10.26 -6.23
CA ILE A 613 28.76 -11.41 -5.50
C ILE A 613 29.70 -11.72 -4.34
N GLY A 614 29.19 -11.51 -3.12
CA GLY A 614 29.97 -11.59 -1.90
C GLY A 614 30.98 -10.44 -1.82
N HIS A 615 30.64 -9.38 -1.08
CA HIS A 615 31.54 -8.26 -0.85
C HIS A 615 31.57 -7.89 0.64
N LYS A 616 32.75 -7.65 1.18
CA LYS A 616 32.95 -7.17 2.55
C LYS A 616 33.97 -6.05 2.65
N SER A 617 33.54 -4.89 3.16
CA SER A 617 34.43 -3.80 3.55
C SER A 617 34.34 -3.48 5.06
N GLY A 618 35.41 -2.93 5.64
CA GLY A 618 35.53 -2.54 7.07
C GLY A 618 36.00 -3.66 8.01
N GLY A 619 36.66 -3.32 9.13
CA GLY A 619 37.53 -4.24 9.92
C GLY A 619 36.91 -5.19 10.97
N GLY A 620 35.61 -5.55 10.88
CA GLY A 620 34.95 -6.42 11.88
C GLY A 620 34.92 -7.91 11.51
N ALA A 621 34.84 -8.81 12.49
CA ALA A 621 34.99 -10.28 12.32
C ALA A 621 33.87 -11.00 11.53
N GLY A 622 32.90 -10.26 10.97
CA GLY A 622 31.81 -10.83 10.18
C GLY A 622 32.25 -11.44 8.84
N SER A 623 31.29 -11.90 8.06
CA SER A 623 31.52 -12.39 6.68
C SER A 623 30.42 -11.95 5.72
N ALA A 624 30.68 -12.09 4.42
CA ALA A 624 29.70 -11.85 3.37
C ALA A 624 29.73 -12.99 2.36
N THR A 625 28.61 -13.69 2.21
CA THR A 625 28.40 -14.77 1.25
C THR A 625 27.28 -14.36 0.30
N GLY A 626 27.62 -14.21 -0.98
CA GLY A 626 26.66 -14.03 -2.05
C GLY A 626 26.62 -15.28 -2.93
N THR A 627 25.43 -15.70 -3.35
CA THR A 627 25.24 -16.77 -4.33
C THR A 627 24.36 -16.26 -5.47
N PHE A 628 24.87 -16.30 -6.69
CA PHE A 628 24.09 -16.12 -7.91
C PHE A 628 23.94 -17.47 -8.57
N THR A 629 22.71 -17.91 -8.86
CA THR A 629 22.45 -19.11 -9.64
C THR A 629 21.58 -18.78 -10.85
N THR A 630 22.04 -19.10 -12.06
CA THR A 630 21.24 -18.95 -13.28
C THR A 630 20.24 -20.10 -13.43
N GLY A 631 19.22 -19.88 -14.26
CA GLY A 631 18.47 -20.97 -14.86
C GLY A 631 19.27 -21.70 -15.94
N THR A 632 18.60 -22.57 -16.69
CA THR A 632 19.20 -23.34 -17.79
C THR A 632 19.17 -22.61 -19.13
N ALA A 633 18.51 -21.46 -19.21
CA ALA A 633 18.35 -20.66 -20.43
C ALA A 633 18.37 -19.15 -20.14
N GLY A 634 18.51 -18.35 -21.20
CA GLY A 634 18.55 -16.89 -21.17
C GLY A 634 19.91 -16.33 -21.57
N THR A 635 19.98 -15.00 -21.69
CA THR A 635 21.20 -14.29 -22.09
C THR A 635 21.58 -13.22 -21.07
N ILE A 636 22.78 -13.30 -20.51
CA ILE A 636 23.33 -12.31 -19.58
C ILE A 636 24.46 -11.55 -20.29
N ASN A 637 24.36 -10.23 -20.33
CA ASN A 637 25.41 -9.35 -20.82
C ASN A 637 25.89 -8.45 -19.67
N ALA A 638 27.02 -8.78 -19.06
CA ALA A 638 27.65 -8.06 -17.96
C ALA A 638 28.92 -7.34 -18.41
N LEU A 639 29.15 -6.11 -17.93
CA LEU A 639 30.44 -5.45 -18.15
C LEU A 639 31.53 -6.06 -17.28
N SER A 640 31.22 -6.36 -16.02
CA SER A 640 32.14 -7.06 -15.11
C SER A 640 31.39 -7.91 -14.08
N ILE A 641 32.02 -9.00 -13.68
CA ILE A 641 31.60 -9.87 -12.57
C ILE A 641 32.76 -9.99 -11.58
N LEU A 642 32.51 -9.65 -10.32
CA LEU A 642 33.47 -9.72 -9.22
C LEU A 642 32.95 -10.69 -8.14
N LEU A 643 33.74 -11.72 -7.85
CA LEU A 643 33.41 -12.76 -6.89
C LEU A 643 34.29 -12.66 -5.63
N GLY A 644 33.67 -12.54 -4.46
CA GLY A 644 34.36 -12.62 -3.17
C GLY A 644 35.34 -11.46 -2.94
N ASP A 645 34.84 -10.24 -2.86
CA ASP A 645 35.70 -9.06 -2.67
C ASP A 645 35.81 -8.64 -1.20
N SER A 646 37.03 -8.41 -0.72
CA SER A 646 37.32 -7.98 0.65
C SER A 646 38.56 -7.09 0.70
N GLN A 647 38.75 -6.36 1.81
CA GLN A 647 39.88 -5.46 1.99
C GLN A 647 41.10 -6.11 2.65
N GLU A 648 42.29 -5.61 2.31
CA GLU A 648 43.58 -6.06 2.84
C GLU A 648 43.70 -5.95 4.37
N GLY A 649 44.47 -6.85 4.98
CA GLY A 649 44.94 -6.70 6.37
C GLY A 649 43.89 -6.92 7.46
N THR A 650 42.74 -7.52 7.12
CA THR A 650 41.61 -7.67 8.03
C THR A 650 41.13 -9.14 8.01
N ASN A 651 40.60 -9.67 9.13
CA ASN A 651 40.05 -11.05 9.22
C ASN A 651 38.73 -11.22 8.43
N LEU A 652 38.53 -10.46 7.35
CA LEU A 652 37.28 -10.39 6.59
C LEU A 652 37.19 -11.58 5.65
N ARG A 653 36.01 -12.21 5.63
CA ARG A 653 35.72 -13.33 4.74
C ARG A 653 34.62 -12.91 3.78
N ALA A 654 34.97 -12.77 2.50
CA ALA A 654 34.01 -12.61 1.42
C ALA A 654 34.02 -13.86 0.53
N THR A 655 32.84 -14.42 0.29
CA THR A 655 32.62 -15.60 -0.53
C THR A 655 31.64 -15.25 -1.64
N GLY A 656 32.12 -15.27 -2.88
CA GLY A 656 31.26 -15.13 -4.06
C GLY A 656 31.08 -16.46 -4.77
N ILE A 657 29.84 -16.89 -4.98
CA ILE A 657 29.52 -18.11 -5.73
C ILE A 657 28.65 -17.74 -6.93
N PHE A 658 29.14 -18.01 -8.13
CA PHE A 658 28.35 -17.92 -9.36
C PHE A 658 28.13 -19.33 -9.90
N ASN A 659 26.89 -19.80 -9.97
CA ASN A 659 26.50 -21.06 -10.56
C ASN A 659 25.89 -20.81 -11.94
N PHE A 660 26.65 -21.12 -12.98
CA PHE A 660 26.23 -20.98 -14.38
C PHE A 660 25.68 -22.31 -14.89
N ASN A 661 24.35 -22.40 -14.93
CA ASN A 661 23.60 -23.62 -15.24
C ASN A 661 23.18 -23.74 -16.71
N GLY A 662 23.38 -22.71 -17.54
CA GLY A 662 22.99 -22.70 -18.95
C GLY A 662 22.68 -21.31 -19.49
N GLY A 663 22.37 -21.23 -20.77
CA GLY A 663 22.21 -19.96 -21.51
C GLY A 663 23.53 -19.39 -22.02
N ASP A 664 23.52 -18.11 -22.40
CA ASP A 664 24.69 -17.37 -22.88
C ASP A 664 25.12 -16.32 -21.85
N LEU A 665 26.40 -16.31 -21.48
CA LEU A 665 26.99 -15.32 -20.59
C LEU A 665 28.08 -14.53 -21.32
N TYR A 666 27.78 -13.27 -21.65
CA TYR A 666 28.75 -12.28 -22.12
C TYR A 666 29.27 -11.47 -20.93
N ALA A 667 30.56 -11.52 -20.69
CA ALA A 667 31.22 -10.77 -19.61
C ALA A 667 32.47 -10.06 -20.12
N GLY A 668 32.59 -8.75 -19.88
CA GLY A 668 33.87 -8.07 -20.13
C GLY A 668 35.00 -8.66 -19.28
N SER A 669 34.71 -8.91 -17.99
CA SER A 669 35.59 -9.67 -17.11
C SER A 669 34.83 -10.49 -16.06
N ILE A 670 35.44 -11.60 -15.63
CA ILE A 670 35.05 -12.36 -14.45
C ILE A 670 36.29 -12.48 -13.56
N THR A 671 36.24 -11.92 -12.36
CA THR A 671 37.39 -11.83 -11.47
C THR A 671 37.07 -12.28 -10.07
N LYS A 672 38.11 -12.71 -9.35
CA LYS A 672 38.06 -13.08 -7.93
C LYS A 672 38.75 -11.98 -7.12
N GLY A 673 38.15 -11.58 -5.99
CA GLY A 673 38.75 -10.60 -5.10
C GLY A 673 40.02 -11.14 -4.44
N GLN A 674 41.01 -10.26 -4.23
CA GLN A 674 42.35 -10.63 -3.71
C GLN A 674 42.32 -11.33 -2.35
N TYR A 675 41.34 -11.01 -1.51
CA TYR A 675 41.20 -11.56 -0.15
C TYR A 675 39.94 -12.43 0.01
N SER A 676 39.42 -12.96 -1.10
CA SER A 676 38.33 -13.94 -1.16
C SER A 676 38.62 -15.22 -0.37
N THR A 677 37.57 -15.94 0.01
CA THR A 677 37.71 -17.27 0.62
C THR A 677 38.05 -18.36 -0.42
N ALA A 678 38.58 -19.49 0.05
CA ALA A 678 38.77 -20.69 -0.77
C ALA A 678 37.46 -21.20 -1.39
N SER A 679 36.31 -20.91 -0.76
CA SER A 679 34.98 -21.28 -1.25
C SER A 679 34.43 -20.37 -2.35
N THR A 680 35.12 -19.27 -2.68
CA THR A 680 34.72 -18.40 -3.80
C THR A 680 34.94 -19.13 -5.12
N ALA A 681 33.88 -19.27 -5.92
CA ALA A 681 33.83 -20.17 -7.06
C ALA A 681 32.97 -19.62 -8.20
N PHE A 682 33.40 -19.95 -9.42
CA PHE A 682 32.60 -19.89 -10.64
C PHE A 682 32.34 -21.33 -11.05
N ASN A 683 31.13 -21.82 -10.83
CA ASN A 683 30.73 -23.19 -11.11
C ASN A 683 30.08 -23.21 -12.48
N TRP A 684 30.77 -23.81 -13.45
CA TRP A 684 30.31 -23.88 -14.83
C TRP A 684 29.71 -25.24 -15.14
N ASN A 685 28.39 -25.33 -15.10
CA ASN A 685 27.67 -26.58 -15.29
C ASN A 685 27.25 -26.78 -16.77
N ALA A 686 26.82 -25.71 -17.44
CA ALA A 686 26.49 -25.71 -18.87
C ALA A 686 26.47 -24.27 -19.42
N GLY A 687 26.10 -24.11 -20.70
CA GLY A 687 25.94 -22.81 -21.36
C GLY A 687 27.21 -22.30 -22.02
N ALA A 688 27.05 -21.27 -22.86
CA ALA A 688 28.16 -20.62 -23.57
C ALA A 688 28.71 -19.45 -22.75
N LEU A 689 30.02 -19.42 -22.57
CA LEU A 689 30.74 -18.35 -21.89
C LEU A 689 31.55 -17.55 -22.91
N HIS A 690 31.17 -16.28 -23.05
CA HIS A 690 31.87 -15.26 -23.83
C HIS A 690 32.52 -14.28 -22.87
N VAL A 691 33.80 -14.48 -22.54
CA VAL A 691 34.50 -13.64 -21.56
C VAL A 691 35.77 -13.03 -22.14
N GLY A 692 35.95 -11.71 -21.95
CA GLY A 692 37.18 -11.03 -22.33
C GLY A 692 38.34 -11.44 -21.43
N THR A 693 38.16 -11.29 -20.11
CA THR A 693 39.19 -11.64 -19.13
C THR A 693 38.64 -12.48 -17.98
N PHE A 694 39.32 -13.58 -17.64
CA PHE A 694 39.01 -14.43 -16.50
C PHE A 694 40.18 -14.45 -15.49
N GLY A 695 39.95 -13.94 -14.28
CA GLY A 695 41.00 -13.71 -13.28
C GLY A 695 41.82 -12.45 -13.53
N THR A 696 42.87 -12.23 -12.73
CA THR A 696 43.83 -11.15 -12.94
C THR A 696 45.25 -11.63 -12.67
N ALA A 697 46.27 -10.90 -13.15
CA ALA A 697 47.66 -11.25 -12.87
C ALA A 697 47.98 -11.30 -11.36
N LEU A 698 47.34 -10.44 -10.56
CA LEU A 698 47.51 -10.41 -9.10
C LEU A 698 46.74 -11.53 -8.40
N VAL A 699 45.59 -11.91 -8.95
CA VAL A 699 44.69 -12.93 -8.38
C VAL A 699 44.32 -13.93 -9.48
N PRO A 700 45.20 -14.92 -9.75
CA PRO A 700 44.89 -15.94 -10.73
C PRO A 700 43.63 -16.72 -10.35
N PHE A 701 42.81 -17.05 -11.34
CA PHE A 701 41.57 -17.79 -11.18
C PHE A 701 41.45 -18.84 -12.29
N ASN A 702 41.41 -20.11 -11.90
CA ASN A 702 41.33 -21.21 -12.86
C ASN A 702 39.95 -21.27 -13.49
N LEU A 703 39.90 -21.37 -14.81
CA LEU A 703 38.67 -21.61 -15.55
C LEU A 703 38.51 -23.12 -15.76
N VAL A 704 37.52 -23.70 -15.09
CA VAL A 704 37.27 -25.15 -15.10
C VAL A 704 35.92 -25.44 -15.75
N ASN A 705 35.95 -26.15 -16.86
CA ASN A 705 34.80 -26.61 -17.62
C ASN A 705 34.82 -28.15 -17.73
N THR A 706 34.46 -28.83 -16.64
CA THR A 706 34.40 -30.31 -16.61
C THR A 706 33.00 -30.86 -16.87
N SER A 707 32.06 -30.00 -17.26
CA SER A 707 30.66 -30.32 -17.53
C SER A 707 30.35 -30.10 -19.02
N ALA A 708 29.17 -29.60 -19.37
CA ALA A 708 28.73 -29.43 -20.77
C ALA A 708 28.77 -27.96 -21.22
N GLY A 709 29.75 -27.18 -20.74
CA GLY A 709 29.90 -25.77 -21.10
C GLY A 709 30.64 -25.57 -22.43
N ILE A 710 30.42 -24.41 -23.05
CA ILE A 710 31.09 -23.98 -24.30
C ILE A 710 31.90 -22.71 -24.04
N LEU A 711 33.23 -22.77 -24.13
CA LEU A 711 34.05 -21.55 -24.15
C LEU A 711 34.03 -20.98 -25.56
N ALA A 712 33.52 -19.75 -25.73
CA ALA A 712 33.41 -19.08 -27.02
C ALA A 712 34.04 -17.68 -26.92
N PRO A 713 35.31 -17.50 -27.30
CA PRO A 713 36.00 -16.21 -27.18
C PRO A 713 35.32 -15.12 -28.02
N GLY A 714 35.01 -13.97 -27.42
CA GLY A 714 34.46 -12.82 -28.15
C GLY A 714 32.99 -12.95 -28.58
N ALA A 715 32.55 -12.03 -29.46
CA ALA A 715 31.19 -11.99 -30.03
C ALA A 715 31.14 -11.13 -31.32
N PRO A 716 31.15 -11.71 -32.54
CA PRO A 716 31.33 -13.13 -32.81
C PRO A 716 32.79 -13.58 -32.67
N VAL A 717 33.77 -12.75 -33.05
CA VAL A 717 35.21 -13.05 -32.87
C VAL A 717 35.83 -12.29 -31.71
N GLY A 718 36.85 -12.85 -31.07
CA GLY A 718 37.64 -12.13 -30.09
C GLY A 718 38.70 -12.95 -29.35
N GLN A 719 39.07 -12.44 -28.17
CA GLN A 719 40.10 -13.04 -27.33
C GLN A 719 39.56 -13.27 -25.92
N THR A 720 39.93 -14.42 -25.34
CA THR A 720 39.73 -14.71 -23.91
C THR A 720 41.09 -14.84 -23.23
N ASP A 721 41.34 -13.99 -22.23
CA ASP A 721 42.54 -14.03 -21.40
C ASP A 721 42.25 -14.67 -20.04
N ILE A 722 42.83 -15.85 -19.80
CA ILE A 722 42.69 -16.61 -18.55
C ILE A 722 43.97 -16.41 -17.73
N PHE A 723 43.87 -15.67 -16.64
CA PHE A 723 44.92 -15.56 -15.65
C PHE A 723 44.84 -16.77 -14.70
N GLY A 724 45.33 -17.92 -15.11
CA GLY A 724 45.26 -19.18 -14.37
C GLY A 724 45.37 -20.38 -15.30
N SER A 725 45.07 -21.56 -14.78
CA SER A 725 44.94 -22.77 -15.60
C SER A 725 43.57 -22.86 -16.27
N TYR A 726 43.53 -23.45 -17.46
CA TYR A 726 42.30 -23.83 -18.15
C TYR A 726 42.13 -25.35 -18.16
N THR A 727 40.96 -25.84 -17.78
CA THR A 727 40.63 -27.27 -17.84
C THR A 727 39.32 -27.46 -18.59
N GLN A 728 39.38 -28.17 -19.71
CA GLN A 728 38.23 -28.64 -20.47
C GLN A 728 38.10 -30.17 -20.31
N GLY A 729 36.94 -30.63 -19.87
CA GLY A 729 36.62 -32.06 -19.73
C GLY A 729 36.04 -32.67 -21.01
N GLN A 730 35.80 -33.99 -20.99
CA GLN A 730 35.39 -34.77 -22.16
C GLN A 730 34.05 -34.34 -22.79
N THR A 731 33.17 -33.72 -22.00
CA THR A 731 31.83 -33.27 -22.44
C THR A 731 31.78 -31.78 -22.78
N ALA A 732 32.88 -31.07 -22.61
CA ALA A 732 32.98 -29.63 -22.81
C ALA A 732 33.50 -29.29 -24.22
N GLN A 733 33.25 -28.06 -24.63
CA GLN A 733 33.63 -27.56 -25.95
C GLN A 733 34.40 -26.23 -25.86
N LEU A 734 35.40 -26.08 -26.72
CA LEU A 734 36.00 -24.80 -27.11
C LEU A 734 35.51 -24.48 -28.52
N ALA A 735 34.79 -23.38 -28.69
CA ALA A 735 34.36 -22.87 -29.99
C ALA A 735 35.36 -21.82 -30.49
N ILE A 736 35.77 -21.93 -31.75
CA ILE A 736 36.69 -21.01 -32.42
C ILE A 736 36.07 -20.56 -33.74
N ASP A 737 35.75 -19.28 -33.83
CA ASP A 737 35.24 -18.65 -35.04
C ASP A 737 36.37 -18.09 -35.91
N LEU A 738 36.31 -18.34 -37.21
CA LEU A 738 37.24 -17.82 -38.21
C LEU A 738 36.55 -16.85 -39.17
N ALA A 739 37.02 -15.61 -39.24
CA ALA A 739 36.56 -14.57 -40.17
C ALA A 739 37.71 -13.92 -40.98
N GLY A 740 38.96 -14.37 -40.77
CA GLY A 740 40.17 -13.81 -41.37
C GLY A 740 41.44 -14.37 -40.72
N TYR A 741 42.59 -13.75 -41.00
CA TYR A 741 43.92 -14.22 -40.57
C TYR A 741 44.52 -13.48 -39.37
N ALA A 742 43.86 -12.43 -38.87
CA ALA A 742 44.31 -11.67 -37.71
C ALA A 742 43.77 -12.27 -36.41
N GLN A 743 44.68 -12.77 -35.57
CA GLN A 743 44.40 -13.36 -34.25
C GLN A 743 43.68 -12.37 -33.32
N GLY A 744 42.66 -12.84 -32.62
CA GLY A 744 41.90 -12.07 -31.62
C GLY A 744 41.08 -10.90 -32.20
N SER A 745 41.18 -10.63 -33.50
CA SER A 745 40.46 -9.54 -34.19
C SER A 745 39.56 -10.04 -35.32
N THR A 746 40.01 -11.07 -36.05
CA THR A 746 39.27 -11.69 -37.15
C THR A 746 39.18 -13.21 -36.98
N TYR A 747 39.80 -13.78 -35.96
CA TYR A 747 39.54 -15.16 -35.54
C TYR A 747 39.77 -15.31 -34.04
N ASP A 748 39.16 -16.33 -33.44
CA ASP A 748 39.18 -16.52 -31.99
C ASP A 748 40.51 -17.01 -31.43
N TYR A 749 40.82 -16.52 -30.22
CA TYR A 749 42.05 -16.88 -29.55
C TYR A 749 41.89 -16.92 -28.03
N VAL A 750 42.49 -17.92 -27.41
CA VAL A 750 42.53 -18.05 -25.94
C VAL A 750 43.96 -17.99 -25.44
N THR A 751 44.19 -17.24 -24.38
CA THR A 751 45.44 -17.31 -23.60
C THR A 751 45.17 -17.83 -22.19
N ALA A 752 46.08 -18.64 -21.68
CA ALA A 752 46.14 -19.05 -20.28
C ALA A 752 47.55 -18.79 -19.74
N THR A 753 47.68 -18.11 -18.60
CA THR A 753 49.00 -17.90 -17.97
C THR A 753 49.51 -19.17 -17.27
N GLY A 754 48.59 -20.07 -16.88
CA GLY A 754 48.89 -21.38 -16.33
C GLY A 754 48.87 -22.48 -17.39
N THR A 755 48.67 -23.72 -16.94
CA THR A 755 48.59 -24.90 -17.80
C THR A 755 47.21 -25.00 -18.45
N ALA A 756 47.12 -25.57 -19.65
CA ALA A 756 45.87 -25.92 -20.30
C ALA A 756 45.74 -27.44 -20.47
N THR A 757 44.65 -28.02 -19.96
CA THR A 757 44.25 -29.39 -20.25
C THR A 757 42.99 -29.33 -21.11
N ILE A 758 43.08 -29.79 -22.35
CA ILE A 758 41.98 -29.69 -23.32
C ILE A 758 41.57 -31.10 -23.74
N ASP A 759 40.40 -31.55 -23.31
CA ASP A 759 39.76 -32.81 -23.69
C ASP A 759 38.39 -32.53 -24.34
N GLY A 760 37.73 -33.52 -24.92
CA GLY A 760 36.43 -33.31 -25.57
C GLY A 760 36.56 -32.56 -26.91
N ILE A 761 35.74 -31.54 -27.16
CA ILE A 761 35.59 -30.97 -28.51
C ILE A 761 36.27 -29.60 -28.63
N LEU A 762 37.06 -29.41 -29.69
CA LEU A 762 37.35 -28.10 -30.27
C LEU A 762 36.52 -27.99 -31.56
N HIS A 763 35.59 -27.05 -31.62
CA HIS A 763 34.75 -26.80 -32.79
C HIS A 763 35.20 -25.53 -33.49
N VAL A 764 35.44 -25.63 -34.79
CA VAL A 764 35.87 -24.52 -35.64
C VAL A 764 34.74 -24.14 -36.58
N SER A 765 34.26 -22.91 -36.46
CA SER A 765 33.25 -22.37 -37.34
C SER A 765 33.85 -21.36 -38.32
N SER A 766 33.30 -21.27 -39.52
CA SER A 766 33.56 -20.17 -40.45
C SER A 766 32.41 -19.20 -40.37
N ILE A 767 32.73 -17.93 -40.14
CA ILE A 767 31.76 -16.85 -40.14
C ILE A 767 32.09 -15.83 -41.23
N LEU A 768 31.12 -14.97 -41.56
CA LEU A 768 31.27 -13.89 -42.54
C LEU A 768 31.76 -14.35 -43.93
N GLY A 769 31.54 -15.62 -44.29
CA GLY A 769 31.92 -16.20 -45.58
C GLY A 769 33.43 -16.48 -45.74
N PHE A 770 34.19 -16.51 -44.65
CA PHE A 770 35.62 -16.75 -44.70
C PHE A 770 35.95 -18.23 -44.99
N LEU A 771 36.67 -18.49 -46.08
CA LEU A 771 37.18 -19.82 -46.39
C LEU A 771 38.71 -19.80 -46.29
N PRO A 772 39.32 -20.54 -45.33
CA PRO A 772 40.76 -20.69 -45.29
C PRO A 772 41.28 -21.38 -46.56
N ASN A 773 42.47 -20.99 -47.00
CA ASN A 773 43.18 -21.72 -48.04
C ASN A 773 43.83 -22.98 -47.46
N VAL A 774 44.13 -23.92 -48.36
CA VAL A 774 44.93 -25.11 -48.06
C VAL A 774 46.21 -24.71 -47.32
N LEU A 775 46.47 -25.35 -46.18
CA LEU A 775 47.63 -25.15 -45.31
C LEU A 775 47.68 -23.83 -44.55
N ASP A 776 46.60 -23.04 -44.55
CA ASP A 776 46.52 -21.90 -43.65
C ASP A 776 46.53 -22.37 -42.20
N THR A 777 47.27 -21.65 -41.36
CA THR A 777 47.47 -22.00 -39.95
C THR A 777 46.84 -20.98 -39.03
N PHE A 778 46.22 -21.46 -37.95
CA PHE A 778 45.57 -20.65 -36.93
C PHE A 778 46.10 -21.03 -35.55
N ASP A 779 46.69 -20.05 -34.85
CA ASP A 779 47.11 -20.21 -33.45
C ASP A 779 45.93 -19.87 -32.55
N VAL A 780 45.26 -20.89 -32.02
CA VAL A 780 43.95 -20.73 -31.37
C VAL A 780 44.01 -20.78 -29.84
N PHE A 781 45.09 -21.35 -29.28
CA PHE A 781 45.30 -21.40 -27.83
C PHE A 781 46.77 -21.22 -27.48
N ARG A 782 47.06 -20.45 -26.43
CA ARG A 782 48.41 -20.37 -25.81
C ARG A 782 48.35 -20.61 -24.31
N ALA A 783 49.25 -21.44 -23.78
CA ALA A 783 49.37 -21.73 -22.35
C ALA A 783 50.84 -21.91 -21.92
N SER A 784 51.13 -22.01 -20.62
CA SER A 784 52.49 -22.37 -20.15
C SER A 784 52.89 -23.78 -20.60
N SER A 785 51.92 -24.70 -20.58
CA SER A 785 51.96 -26.01 -21.25
C SER A 785 50.54 -26.42 -21.66
N ILE A 786 50.43 -27.19 -22.74
CA ILE A 786 49.16 -27.69 -23.29
C ILE A 786 49.20 -29.22 -23.27
N THR A 787 48.19 -29.83 -22.64
CA THR A 787 47.95 -31.27 -22.64
C THR A 787 46.63 -31.56 -23.33
N LEU A 788 46.65 -32.38 -24.38
CA LEU A 788 45.43 -32.83 -25.05
C LEU A 788 44.97 -34.16 -24.42
N GLY A 789 43.70 -34.23 -24.04
CA GLY A 789 43.09 -35.42 -23.45
C GLY A 789 42.85 -36.53 -24.47
N SER A 790 42.54 -37.73 -23.98
CA SER A 790 42.32 -38.91 -24.84
C SER A 790 41.08 -38.81 -25.72
N SER A 791 40.11 -38.00 -25.33
CA SER A 791 38.86 -37.77 -26.07
C SER A 791 38.90 -36.44 -26.85
N PHE A 792 40.06 -35.80 -26.95
CA PHE A 792 40.22 -34.56 -27.72
C PHE A 792 39.93 -34.79 -29.20
N GLN A 793 39.01 -34.02 -29.77
CA GLN A 793 38.62 -34.06 -31.17
C GLN A 793 38.50 -32.63 -31.71
N VAL A 794 38.88 -32.44 -32.98
CA VAL A 794 38.61 -31.20 -33.72
C VAL A 794 37.47 -31.47 -34.69
N THR A 795 36.46 -30.60 -34.67
CA THR A 795 35.29 -30.63 -35.55
C THR A 795 35.16 -29.30 -36.27
N ASP A 796 34.55 -29.28 -37.45
CA ASP A 796 34.38 -28.03 -38.21
C ASP A 796 33.13 -28.03 -39.10
N ASP A 797 32.71 -26.82 -39.47
CA ASP A 797 31.59 -26.57 -40.39
C ASP A 797 32.05 -26.22 -41.83
N LEU A 798 33.35 -26.37 -42.14
CA LEU A 798 33.98 -25.83 -43.36
C LEU A 798 34.09 -26.84 -44.51
N GLY A 799 33.56 -28.06 -44.36
CA GLY A 799 33.65 -29.11 -45.39
C GLY A 799 35.09 -29.56 -45.67
N GLY A 800 35.94 -29.50 -44.65
CA GLY A 800 37.33 -29.94 -44.66
C GLY A 800 37.67 -30.70 -43.38
N TRP A 801 38.92 -30.61 -42.95
CA TRP A 801 39.36 -31.02 -41.62
C TRP A 801 40.58 -30.21 -41.18
N PHE A 802 40.81 -30.11 -39.87
CA PHE A 802 41.98 -29.43 -39.31
C PHE A 802 42.99 -30.43 -38.74
N LEU A 803 44.23 -30.33 -39.19
CA LEU A 803 45.37 -30.90 -38.47
C LEU A 803 45.66 -30.04 -37.25
N HIS A 804 45.91 -30.67 -36.10
CA HIS A 804 46.27 -29.97 -34.86
C HIS A 804 47.68 -30.35 -34.41
N GLN A 805 48.42 -29.39 -33.87
CA GLN A 805 49.74 -29.60 -33.30
C GLN A 805 49.97 -28.68 -32.09
N VAL A 806 50.65 -29.20 -31.06
CA VAL A 806 51.15 -28.39 -29.95
C VAL A 806 52.62 -28.07 -30.24
N ILE A 807 52.95 -26.78 -30.35
CA ILE A 807 54.30 -26.30 -30.64
C ILE A 807 54.80 -25.39 -29.52
N ASP A 808 56.11 -25.25 -29.40
CA ASP A 808 56.69 -24.25 -28.50
C ASP A 808 56.48 -22.84 -29.05
N ALA A 809 56.10 -21.91 -28.17
CA ALA A 809 55.93 -20.52 -28.53
C ALA A 809 57.27 -19.86 -28.87
N PRO A 810 57.32 -18.92 -29.84
CA PRO A 810 58.50 -18.11 -30.11
C PRO A 810 58.97 -17.39 -28.82
N GLY A 811 60.23 -17.59 -28.44
CA GLY A 811 60.82 -17.03 -27.21
C GLY A 811 60.85 -17.98 -25.99
N GLY A 812 60.28 -19.18 -26.09
CA GLY A 812 60.30 -20.20 -25.02
C GLY A 812 59.34 -19.92 -23.86
N GLY A 813 59.10 -20.94 -23.01
CA GLY A 813 58.31 -20.81 -21.78
C GLY A 813 56.78 -20.84 -21.92
N ALA A 814 56.26 -21.10 -23.12
CA ALA A 814 54.84 -21.33 -23.39
C ALA A 814 54.67 -22.26 -24.60
N GLN A 815 53.49 -22.84 -24.76
CA GLN A 815 53.08 -23.68 -25.88
C GLN A 815 51.86 -23.09 -26.59
N ILE A 816 51.71 -23.41 -27.88
CA ILE A 816 50.62 -22.96 -28.74
C ILE A 816 49.94 -24.18 -29.35
N LEU A 817 48.60 -24.22 -29.31
CA LEU A 817 47.78 -25.13 -30.11
C LEU A 817 47.53 -24.48 -31.47
N ARG A 818 48.14 -25.04 -32.51
CA ARG A 818 48.02 -24.59 -33.90
C ARG A 818 47.15 -25.54 -34.70
N LEU A 819 46.18 -24.98 -35.40
CA LEU A 819 45.36 -25.68 -36.38
C LEU A 819 45.89 -25.41 -37.79
N THR A 820 45.83 -26.38 -38.70
CA THR A 820 46.19 -26.24 -40.12
C THR A 820 45.05 -26.77 -40.97
N TYR A 821 44.49 -25.92 -41.84
CA TYR A 821 43.34 -26.29 -42.66
C TYR A 821 43.73 -27.22 -43.80
N VAL A 822 42.99 -28.32 -43.95
CA VAL A 822 43.12 -29.28 -45.04
C VAL A 822 41.73 -29.50 -45.64
N PRO A 823 41.46 -29.06 -46.89
CA PRO A 823 40.18 -29.29 -47.52
C PRO A 823 39.94 -30.79 -47.76
N GLU A 824 38.67 -31.17 -47.93
CA GLU A 824 38.34 -32.51 -48.42
C GLU A 824 39.08 -32.80 -49.74
N PRO A 825 39.71 -33.98 -49.88
CA PRO A 825 40.41 -34.31 -51.12
C PRO A 825 39.44 -34.32 -52.31
N VAL A 826 39.62 -33.42 -53.27
CA VAL A 826 38.92 -33.45 -54.57
C VAL A 826 39.08 -34.80 -55.30
N SER A 827 40.09 -35.59 -54.93
CA SER A 827 40.31 -36.96 -55.42
C SER A 827 39.25 -37.96 -54.94
N LEU A 828 38.65 -37.81 -53.75
CA LEU A 828 37.57 -38.69 -53.27
C LEU A 828 36.24 -38.42 -53.97
N GLY A 829 35.96 -37.16 -54.34
CA GLY A 829 34.82 -36.79 -55.19
C GLY A 829 34.94 -37.36 -56.61
N ILE A 830 36.15 -37.33 -57.20
CA ILE A 830 36.40 -37.94 -58.52
C ILE A 830 36.35 -39.47 -58.46
N LEU A 831 36.79 -40.09 -57.36
CA LEU A 831 36.71 -41.54 -57.17
C LEU A 831 35.27 -42.03 -57.02
N SER A 832 34.42 -41.29 -56.29
CA SER A 832 33.00 -41.60 -56.14
C SER A 832 32.20 -41.35 -57.42
N LEU A 833 32.50 -40.28 -58.18
CA LEU A 833 31.97 -40.09 -59.55
C LEU A 833 32.46 -41.17 -60.52
N GLY A 834 33.72 -41.61 -60.39
CA GLY A 834 34.28 -42.73 -61.15
C GLY A 834 33.59 -44.07 -60.83
N LEU A 835 33.27 -44.32 -59.56
CA LEU A 835 32.50 -45.50 -59.13
C LEU A 835 31.03 -45.43 -59.55
N LEU A 836 30.38 -44.26 -59.54
CA LEU A 836 29.04 -44.06 -60.09
C LEU A 836 28.99 -44.23 -61.62
N ALA A 837 30.02 -43.75 -62.33
CA ALA A 837 30.17 -43.98 -63.77
C ALA A 837 30.37 -45.48 -64.09
N LEU A 838 31.13 -46.21 -63.25
CA LEU A 838 31.25 -47.66 -63.34
C LEU A 838 29.92 -48.40 -63.04
N ALA A 839 29.16 -47.94 -62.06
CA ALA A 839 27.86 -48.52 -61.71
C ALA A 839 26.79 -48.26 -62.80
N ARG A 840 26.82 -47.09 -63.45
CA ARG A 840 25.92 -46.77 -64.59
C ARG A 840 26.27 -47.58 -65.84
N ARG A 841 27.55 -47.92 -66.05
CA ARG A 841 28.01 -48.82 -67.13
C ARG A 841 27.55 -50.27 -66.93
N ARG A 842 27.19 -50.69 -65.71
CA ARG A 842 26.67 -52.03 -65.39
C ARG A 842 25.14 -52.19 -65.53
N ARG A 843 24.38 -51.13 -65.81
CA ARG A 843 22.92 -51.19 -66.08
C ARG A 843 22.54 -51.00 -67.56
N GLY A 844 23.52 -50.92 -68.45
CA GLY A 844 23.33 -50.79 -69.91
C GLY A 844 23.95 -51.93 -70.72
N ALA A 845 24.13 -53.10 -70.12
CA ALA A 845 24.55 -54.35 -70.77
C ALA A 845 23.59 -55.46 -70.40
#